data_AF-A0A6J1P880-F1
#
_entry.id   AF-A0A6J1P880-F1
#
_cell.length_a   1.000
_cell.length_b   1.000
_cell.length_c   1.000
_cell.angle_alpha   90.00
_cell.angle_beta   90.00
_cell.angle_gamma   90.00
#
_symmetry.space_group_name_H-M   'P 1'
#
loop_
_entity.id
_entity.type
_entity.pdbx_description
1 polymer ?
#
loop_
_entity_poly.entity_id
_entity_poly.type
_entity_poly.pdbx_seq_one_letter_code
_entity_poly.pdbx_strand_id
1 'polypeptide(L)'
;MVPVVMEGCAQGTEGGGARGGSISLGLLIDFIVQRTYDELTVLAELLPRKTDMERKIEIYKFSARTRQLFVRLLALVKWASSATKVDRSAHIMAFLDKQALLFVETADVLARVARETLVHARLPTFHMAAAVEVLTVGTYSRLPAVIRERLVPPPSLTPAERRSTLRALAHVVRQRLTTASLPTDVRNLKVENGRATFSVGQEFSVSLTVMGDAPNVPWRLLDIAILIQDNETGEGKPLVHTSQLNWLRGVAQARLASAGLSGALTALRYFCRSLSLELLYTQTLRLCRDRLARHLQVDRYIPGQKLQVSYWRELGCELGYRLIVGAEGETLCVWHVPALVGGERVAAALTPHAPSMERLLAHTVHVRSRQRLNDLKVLLNDLGVECSVGGWPCVLACSVVWPCLRAEQLLVSVGAHGGRLRARVPAYPHTPRMPELAAALTHANRAHVRQFLTTLRYLQPIIIRLLNGPLKCFNAHAAHARAGRRAHVRQFLTTLRYLQPIIIRLLNGPLNCFNASWRAKGDFRYFLTTITASSSSNNAASTATARAFLKLHSLVELDTFTLTHGPFTPLDTPGMQPGKRKLSAASTRAVRVRQPAYFLPELAHVVAAADERVPFVNLAQELAARGVTHGGVQAEWSGSALGMRIVALPRPEGASEAAAAALRARLLAATVRLTTKNHARVWTAEIVFHGSPVSTPNPKEQGERRCVYLQYDLGTDAGRTADAFLADWAAIVHLHTLLYDFMLRPSQERESLWQGVCIRSYTYRSLVLGWGAGARATAVLQWSAATQRYTVATPAHQPAANAHHLLHHHLDHYLNWHKELMSLGVVLRETYAPLLALSRLPTLPQLGLHHVRTLMPTPTFTLLAHSWRKIRIIYAGAYSIEVGIRGGNMVTIRDGSYSKFDRSTVVDEFAPAQGLKTFLSRYVDDNISARLLAEDDNPPSPMSPMPPGGLRFPAPLTPPQPHTPHSAPVTPHPASPAHQVILICL
;
A
#
# COMPACT_ATOMS: atom_id res chain seq x y z
N MET A 1 -77.67 -10.73 -22.56
CA MET A 1 -76.89 -9.49 -22.43
C MET A 1 -76.19 -9.53 -21.07
N VAL A 2 -74.91 -9.89 -21.04
CA VAL A 2 -74.07 -9.92 -19.83
C VAL A 2 -72.70 -9.38 -20.26
N PRO A 3 -72.19 -8.28 -19.66
CA PRO A 3 -70.91 -7.72 -20.08
C PRO A 3 -69.76 -8.56 -19.52
N VAL A 4 -69.08 -9.31 -20.38
CA VAL A 4 -67.78 -9.91 -20.04
C VAL A 4 -66.76 -8.77 -19.97
N VAL A 5 -66.25 -8.51 -18.77
CA VAL A 5 -65.19 -7.51 -18.56
C VAL A 5 -63.91 -8.04 -19.21
N MET A 6 -63.46 -7.40 -20.29
CA MET A 6 -62.08 -7.56 -20.75
C MET A 6 -61.18 -6.70 -19.85
N GLU A 7 -60.41 -7.35 -18.97
CA GLU A 7 -59.41 -6.67 -18.15
C GLU A 7 -58.33 -6.07 -19.06
N GLY A 8 -58.28 -4.73 -19.10
CA GLY A 8 -57.23 -4.02 -19.81
C GLY A 8 -55.89 -4.23 -19.11
N CYS A 9 -54.96 -4.95 -19.75
CA CYS A 9 -53.60 -5.15 -19.24
C CYS A 9 -52.78 -3.85 -19.33
N ALA A 10 -53.06 -2.91 -18.43
CA ALA A 10 -52.40 -1.62 -18.31
C ALA A 10 -51.04 -1.74 -17.59
N GLN A 11 -50.18 -2.65 -18.06
CA GLN A 11 -48.75 -2.57 -17.72
C GLN A 11 -48.12 -1.46 -18.55
N GLY A 12 -47.74 -0.37 -17.87
CA GLY A 12 -47.02 0.75 -18.45
C GLY A 12 -45.59 0.39 -18.82
N THR A 13 -45.40 -0.41 -19.86
CA THR A 13 -44.11 -0.47 -20.55
C THR A 13 -43.91 0.84 -21.32
N GLU A 14 -43.01 1.70 -20.84
CA GLU A 14 -42.33 2.69 -21.68
C GLU A 14 -41.35 1.99 -22.65
N GLY A 15 -41.88 1.03 -23.41
CA GLY A 15 -41.17 0.32 -24.45
C GLY A 15 -40.99 1.25 -25.64
N GLY A 16 -39.82 1.88 -25.75
CA GLY A 16 -39.42 2.74 -26.87
C GLY A 16 -39.25 2.02 -28.21
N GLY A 17 -40.18 1.14 -28.58
CA GLY A 17 -40.32 0.47 -29.87
C GLY A 17 -41.36 1.19 -30.75
N ALA A 18 -41.03 1.81 -31.88
CA ALA A 18 -39.73 1.80 -32.55
C ALA A 18 -39.35 3.17 -33.13
N ARG A 19 -38.18 3.69 -32.74
CA ARG A 19 -37.37 4.58 -33.61
C ARG A 19 -36.62 3.77 -34.67
N GLY A 20 -37.30 2.80 -35.28
CA GLY A 20 -36.69 1.73 -36.09
C GLY A 20 -36.34 2.10 -37.53
N GLY A 21 -36.62 3.34 -37.96
CA GLY A 21 -36.45 3.79 -39.35
C GLY A 21 -35.57 5.02 -39.54
N SER A 22 -35.15 5.72 -38.48
CA SER A 22 -34.39 6.98 -38.58
C SER A 22 -33.25 7.06 -37.56
N ILE A 23 -32.07 7.43 -38.05
CA ILE A 23 -30.85 7.64 -37.27
C ILE A 23 -30.58 9.14 -37.21
N SER A 24 -30.25 9.69 -36.04
CA SER A 24 -29.99 11.12 -35.89
C SER A 24 -28.68 11.53 -36.58
N LEU A 25 -28.73 12.64 -37.33
CA LEU A 25 -27.59 13.10 -38.14
C LEU A 25 -26.35 13.43 -37.29
N GLY A 26 -26.52 13.99 -36.08
CA GLY A 26 -25.40 14.26 -35.16
C GLY A 26 -24.64 12.98 -34.80
N LEU A 27 -25.35 11.95 -34.33
CA LEU A 27 -24.78 10.64 -33.99
C LEU A 27 -24.11 9.96 -35.20
N LEU A 28 -24.62 10.19 -36.43
CA LEU A 28 -23.95 9.74 -37.65
C LEU A 28 -22.65 10.54 -37.93
N ILE A 29 -22.65 11.86 -37.72
CA ILE A 29 -21.44 12.69 -37.84
C ILE A 29 -20.40 12.25 -36.79
N ASP A 30 -20.80 12.08 -35.53
CA ASP A 30 -19.91 11.72 -34.42
C ASP A 30 -19.21 10.37 -34.67
N PHE A 31 -19.96 9.33 -35.06
CA PHE A 31 -19.37 8.04 -35.41
C PHE A 31 -18.47 8.11 -36.65
N ILE A 32 -18.74 9.01 -37.61
CA ILE A 32 -17.87 9.21 -38.77
C ILE A 32 -16.57 9.91 -38.36
N VAL A 33 -16.65 10.97 -37.56
CA VAL A 33 -15.48 11.69 -37.03
C VAL A 33 -14.62 10.75 -36.19
N GLN A 34 -15.21 10.08 -35.20
CA GLN A 34 -14.51 9.10 -34.34
C GLN A 34 -13.83 8.02 -35.19
N ARG A 35 -14.55 7.38 -36.11
CA ARG A 35 -13.98 6.35 -36.99
C ARG A 35 -12.81 6.89 -37.82
N THR A 36 -12.89 8.10 -38.36
CA THR A 36 -11.79 8.69 -39.14
C THR A 36 -10.59 9.08 -38.30
N TYR A 37 -10.80 9.43 -37.02
CA TYR A 37 -9.73 9.64 -36.04
C TYR A 37 -9.05 8.32 -35.65
N ASP A 38 -9.82 7.26 -35.42
CA ASP A 38 -9.31 5.92 -35.10
C ASP A 38 -8.52 5.33 -36.30
N GLU A 39 -9.08 5.39 -37.52
CA GLU A 39 -8.38 4.96 -38.73
C GLU A 39 -7.11 5.78 -39.00
N LEU A 40 -7.08 7.08 -38.66
CA LEU A 40 -5.88 7.93 -38.75
C LEU A 40 -4.83 7.58 -37.67
N THR A 41 -5.26 7.31 -36.45
CA THR A 41 -4.38 6.97 -35.32
C THR A 41 -3.68 5.63 -35.56
N VAL A 42 -4.44 4.61 -35.96
CA VAL A 42 -3.90 3.30 -36.37
C VAL A 42 -2.96 3.43 -37.56
N LEU A 43 -3.24 4.33 -38.51
CA LEU A 43 -2.32 4.60 -39.62
C LEU A 43 -1.01 5.22 -39.10
N ALA A 44 -1.07 6.23 -38.23
CA ALA A 44 0.10 6.92 -37.69
C ALA A 44 1.07 6.00 -36.95
N GLU A 45 0.59 4.97 -36.23
CA GLU A 45 1.44 3.95 -35.59
C GLU A 45 2.13 3.00 -36.59
N LEU A 46 1.53 2.77 -37.76
CA LEU A 46 1.97 1.80 -38.76
C LEU A 46 2.91 2.40 -39.83
N LEU A 47 2.71 3.67 -40.21
CA LEU A 47 3.53 4.36 -41.22
C LEU A 47 5.05 4.36 -40.94
N PRO A 48 5.54 4.50 -39.69
CA PRO A 48 6.99 4.45 -39.39
C PRO A 48 7.63 3.09 -39.68
N ARG A 49 6.85 2.01 -39.67
CA ARG A 49 7.34 0.62 -39.85
C ARG A 49 7.39 0.17 -41.31
N LYS A 50 6.95 1.00 -42.25
CA LYS A 50 6.83 0.70 -43.68
C LYS A 50 7.81 1.51 -44.51
N THR A 51 8.15 1.01 -45.69
CA THR A 51 9.02 1.72 -46.64
C THR A 51 8.37 3.03 -47.10
N ASP A 52 9.18 3.97 -47.58
CA ASP A 52 8.69 5.29 -48.02
C ASP A 52 7.63 5.21 -49.14
N MET A 53 7.76 4.25 -50.06
CA MET A 53 6.79 4.01 -51.13
C MET A 53 5.45 3.48 -50.58
N GLU A 54 5.50 2.46 -49.71
CA GLU A 54 4.29 1.91 -49.06
C GLU A 54 3.58 2.98 -48.20
N ARG A 55 4.36 3.76 -47.45
CA ARG A 55 3.89 4.88 -46.63
C ARG A 55 3.09 5.89 -47.45
N LYS A 56 3.62 6.30 -48.61
CA LYS A 56 2.93 7.21 -49.55
C LYS A 56 1.64 6.58 -50.11
N ILE A 57 1.69 5.31 -50.50
CA ILE A 57 0.53 4.56 -51.02
C ILE A 57 -0.57 4.44 -49.97
N GLU A 58 -0.24 4.21 -48.69
CA GLU A 58 -1.24 4.06 -47.63
C GLU A 58 -1.86 5.39 -47.17
N ILE A 59 -1.07 6.47 -47.09
CA ILE A 59 -1.60 7.83 -46.86
C ILE A 59 -2.60 8.20 -47.96
N TYR A 60 -2.28 7.91 -49.23
CA TYR A 60 -3.19 8.13 -50.35
C TYR A 60 -4.45 7.24 -50.27
N LYS A 61 -4.30 5.95 -49.96
CA LYS A 61 -5.45 5.03 -49.79
C LYS A 61 -6.32 5.40 -48.59
N PHE A 62 -5.78 6.01 -47.54
CA PHE A 62 -6.57 6.57 -46.45
C PHE A 62 -7.32 7.83 -46.90
N SER A 63 -6.63 8.85 -47.41
CA SER A 63 -7.27 10.12 -47.80
C SER A 63 -8.35 9.93 -48.87
N ALA A 64 -8.16 9.02 -49.84
CA ALA A 64 -9.16 8.66 -50.83
C ALA A 64 -10.44 8.05 -50.21
N ARG A 65 -10.31 7.10 -49.27
CA ARG A 65 -11.45 6.47 -48.58
C ARG A 65 -12.17 7.46 -47.68
N THR A 66 -11.42 8.21 -46.87
CA THR A 66 -11.94 9.24 -45.98
C THR A 66 -12.69 10.33 -46.77
N ARG A 67 -12.16 10.77 -47.92
CA ARG A 67 -12.85 11.69 -48.83
C ARG A 67 -14.16 11.12 -49.37
N GLN A 68 -14.19 9.86 -49.82
CA GLN A 68 -15.44 9.23 -50.30
C GLN A 68 -16.50 9.16 -49.20
N LEU A 69 -16.08 8.89 -47.96
CA LEU A 69 -16.96 8.85 -46.79
C LEU A 69 -17.55 10.25 -46.50
N PHE A 70 -16.71 11.28 -46.40
CA PHE A 70 -17.18 12.66 -46.21
C PHE A 70 -18.03 13.19 -47.37
N VAL A 71 -17.81 12.75 -48.62
CA VAL A 71 -18.69 13.08 -49.76
C VAL A 71 -20.08 12.46 -49.60
N ARG A 72 -20.20 11.24 -49.07
CA ARG A 72 -21.51 10.63 -48.75
C ARG A 72 -22.19 11.36 -47.59
N LEU A 73 -21.43 11.75 -46.55
CA LEU A 73 -21.96 12.56 -45.46
C LEU A 73 -22.45 13.94 -45.96
N LEU A 74 -21.70 14.59 -46.86
CA LEU A 74 -22.11 15.85 -47.48
C LEU A 74 -23.42 15.73 -48.28
N ALA A 75 -23.63 14.59 -48.97
CA ALA A 75 -24.90 14.32 -49.63
C ALA A 75 -26.06 14.19 -48.62
N LEU A 76 -25.86 13.46 -47.52
CA LEU A 76 -26.85 13.34 -46.44
C LEU A 76 -27.13 14.68 -45.74
N VAL A 77 -26.11 15.51 -45.49
CA VAL A 77 -26.28 16.86 -44.93
C VAL A 77 -27.08 17.76 -45.86
N LYS A 78 -26.87 17.69 -47.19
CA LYS A 78 -27.72 18.38 -48.17
C LYS A 78 -29.17 17.90 -48.12
N TRP A 79 -29.40 16.59 -48.01
CA TRP A 79 -30.73 16.00 -47.94
C TRP A 79 -31.44 16.24 -46.59
N ALA A 80 -30.69 16.44 -45.50
CA ALA A 80 -31.26 16.78 -44.19
C ALA A 80 -32.07 18.09 -44.21
N SER A 81 -31.78 19.00 -45.15
CA SER A 81 -32.55 20.24 -45.36
C SER A 81 -34.03 19.99 -45.74
N SER A 82 -34.35 18.82 -46.31
CA SER A 82 -35.73 18.43 -46.66
C SER A 82 -36.35 17.39 -45.72
N ALA A 83 -35.60 16.91 -44.70
CA ALA A 83 -36.07 15.86 -43.77
C ALA A 83 -37.41 16.21 -43.11
N THR A 84 -37.59 17.46 -42.67
CA THR A 84 -38.85 17.94 -42.05
C THR A 84 -40.07 17.89 -42.97
N LYS A 85 -39.90 17.80 -44.29
CA LYS A 85 -40.97 17.55 -45.26
C LYS A 85 -41.24 16.05 -45.38
N VAL A 86 -40.17 15.23 -45.45
CA VAL A 86 -40.24 13.77 -45.54
C VAL A 86 -40.90 13.16 -44.30
N ASP A 87 -40.53 13.64 -43.10
CA ASP A 87 -41.12 13.22 -41.83
C ASP A 87 -42.63 13.51 -41.80
N ARG A 88 -43.06 14.69 -42.28
CA ARG A 88 -44.49 15.03 -42.37
C ARG A 88 -45.23 14.10 -43.33
N SER A 89 -44.67 13.82 -44.52
CA SER A 89 -45.28 12.87 -45.45
C SER A 89 -45.33 11.45 -44.88
N ALA A 90 -44.33 11.02 -44.11
CA ALA A 90 -44.31 9.70 -43.47
C ALA A 90 -45.43 9.55 -42.43
N HIS A 91 -45.66 10.57 -41.59
CA HIS A 91 -46.78 10.58 -40.64
C HIS A 91 -48.15 10.60 -41.36
N ILE A 92 -48.27 11.31 -42.48
CA ILE A 92 -49.51 11.34 -43.28
C ILE A 92 -49.78 9.96 -43.92
N MET A 93 -48.78 9.31 -44.51
CA MET A 93 -48.93 7.95 -45.07
C MET A 93 -49.34 6.96 -43.97
N ALA A 94 -48.63 6.93 -42.84
CA ALA A 94 -48.95 6.04 -41.73
C ALA A 94 -50.36 6.27 -41.13
N PHE A 95 -50.88 7.50 -41.19
CA PHE A 95 -52.27 7.79 -40.84
C PHE A 95 -53.25 7.25 -41.89
N LEU A 96 -52.99 7.45 -43.19
CA LEU A 96 -53.83 6.97 -44.28
C LEU A 96 -53.89 5.44 -44.32
N ASP A 97 -52.76 4.74 -44.14
CA ASP A 97 -52.69 3.28 -44.05
C ASP A 97 -53.55 2.75 -42.89
N LYS A 98 -53.52 3.45 -41.74
CA LYS A 98 -54.37 3.11 -40.58
C LYS A 98 -55.87 3.31 -40.87
N GLN A 99 -56.26 4.36 -41.60
CA GLN A 99 -57.66 4.54 -42.01
C GLN A 99 -58.09 3.46 -43.00
N ALA A 100 -57.24 3.11 -43.97
CA ALA A 100 -57.52 2.05 -44.93
C ALA A 100 -57.76 0.69 -44.24
N LEU A 101 -56.96 0.34 -43.23
CA LEU A 101 -57.15 -0.87 -42.43
C LEU A 101 -58.51 -0.90 -41.70
N LEU A 102 -58.91 0.22 -41.08
CA LEU A 102 -60.18 0.31 -40.33
C LEU A 102 -61.41 0.08 -41.22
N PHE A 103 -61.37 0.46 -42.50
CA PHE A 103 -62.44 0.15 -43.45
C PHE A 103 -62.55 -1.35 -43.77
N VAL A 104 -61.42 -2.07 -43.86
CA VAL A 104 -61.41 -3.52 -44.06
C VAL A 104 -61.93 -4.24 -42.81
N GLU A 105 -61.41 -3.87 -41.62
CA GLU A 105 -61.81 -4.47 -40.35
C GLU A 105 -63.32 -4.29 -40.07
N THR A 106 -63.89 -3.12 -40.37
CA THR A 106 -65.34 -2.89 -40.19
C THR A 106 -66.18 -3.67 -41.21
N ALA A 107 -65.73 -3.83 -42.45
CA ALA A 107 -66.41 -4.68 -43.43
C ALA A 107 -66.43 -6.16 -43.01
N ASP A 108 -65.31 -6.70 -42.53
CA ASP A 108 -65.22 -8.09 -42.05
C ASP A 108 -66.05 -8.34 -40.79
N VAL A 109 -66.09 -7.37 -39.85
CA VAL A 109 -66.96 -7.43 -38.67
C VAL A 109 -68.43 -7.47 -39.07
N LEU A 110 -68.86 -6.62 -40.02
CA LEU A 110 -70.24 -6.59 -40.51
C LEU A 110 -70.61 -7.88 -41.26
N ALA A 111 -69.71 -8.39 -42.11
CA ALA A 111 -69.92 -9.64 -42.84
C ALA A 111 -70.08 -10.84 -41.88
N ARG A 112 -69.28 -10.88 -40.79
CA ARG A 112 -69.37 -11.89 -39.73
C ARG A 112 -70.70 -11.80 -38.97
N VAL A 113 -71.13 -10.60 -38.58
CA VAL A 113 -72.42 -10.37 -37.91
C VAL A 113 -73.59 -10.84 -38.78
N ALA A 114 -73.56 -10.51 -40.08
CA ALA A 114 -74.59 -10.88 -41.05
C ALA A 114 -74.71 -12.39 -41.29
N ARG A 115 -73.58 -13.11 -41.37
CA ARG A 115 -73.54 -14.53 -41.75
C ARG A 115 -73.56 -15.50 -40.57
N GLU A 116 -72.98 -15.14 -39.44
CA GLU A 116 -72.87 -16.01 -38.28
C GLU A 116 -73.91 -15.65 -37.22
N THR A 117 -73.84 -14.43 -36.66
CA THR A 117 -74.65 -14.10 -35.47
C THR A 117 -76.14 -14.00 -35.76
N LEU A 118 -76.53 -13.46 -36.92
CA LEU A 118 -77.94 -13.34 -37.30
C LEU A 118 -78.57 -14.69 -37.69
N VAL A 119 -77.78 -15.69 -38.08
CA VAL A 119 -78.28 -17.06 -38.30
C VAL A 119 -78.55 -17.74 -36.95
N HIS A 120 -77.67 -17.57 -35.97
CA HIS A 120 -77.85 -18.11 -34.61
C HIS A 120 -78.97 -17.41 -33.82
N ALA A 121 -79.42 -16.23 -34.26
CA ALA A 121 -80.58 -15.53 -33.69
C ALA A 121 -81.94 -16.11 -34.15
N ARG A 122 -81.97 -17.03 -35.12
CA ARG A 122 -83.19 -17.72 -35.57
C ARG A 122 -83.32 -19.05 -34.82
N LEU A 123 -84.52 -19.35 -34.31
CA LEU A 123 -84.77 -20.62 -33.62
C LEU A 123 -84.61 -21.80 -34.60
N PRO A 124 -83.80 -22.83 -34.26
CA PRO A 124 -83.75 -24.07 -35.03
C PRO A 124 -84.95 -24.98 -34.74
N THR A 125 -85.22 -25.92 -35.64
CA THR A 125 -86.28 -26.93 -35.49
C THR A 125 -85.92 -28.02 -34.46
N PHE A 126 -86.82 -28.29 -33.51
CA PHE A 126 -86.57 -29.24 -32.41
C PHE A 126 -86.83 -30.71 -32.81
N HIS A 127 -85.81 -31.57 -32.71
CA HIS A 127 -85.93 -33.01 -32.98
C HIS A 127 -86.27 -33.82 -31.72
N MET A 128 -87.57 -33.87 -31.36
CA MET A 128 -88.06 -34.52 -30.14
C MET A 128 -87.62 -35.98 -29.95
N ALA A 129 -87.55 -36.77 -31.03
CA ALA A 129 -87.21 -38.21 -30.93
C ALA A 129 -85.80 -38.46 -30.35
N ALA A 130 -84.81 -37.64 -30.72
CA ALA A 130 -83.45 -37.76 -30.18
C ALA A 130 -83.36 -37.33 -28.70
N ALA A 131 -84.17 -36.36 -28.29
CA ALA A 131 -84.24 -35.92 -26.90
C ALA A 131 -84.76 -37.03 -25.98
N VAL A 132 -85.77 -37.80 -26.40
CA VAL A 132 -86.32 -38.94 -25.64
C VAL A 132 -85.29 -40.07 -25.50
N GLU A 133 -84.54 -40.39 -26.56
CA GLU A 133 -83.48 -41.41 -26.54
C GLU A 133 -82.38 -41.05 -25.53
N VAL A 134 -81.91 -39.79 -25.54
CA VAL A 134 -80.89 -39.30 -24.59
C VAL A 134 -81.42 -39.19 -23.16
N LEU A 135 -82.68 -38.78 -22.96
CA LEU A 135 -83.29 -38.68 -21.63
C LEU A 135 -83.43 -40.05 -20.94
N THR A 136 -83.66 -41.12 -21.71
CA THR A 136 -83.92 -42.47 -21.18
C THR A 136 -82.67 -43.35 -21.07
N VAL A 137 -81.73 -43.24 -22.01
CA VAL A 137 -80.52 -44.09 -22.07
C VAL A 137 -79.27 -43.33 -21.60
N GLY A 138 -79.35 -42.02 -21.37
CA GLY A 138 -78.22 -41.15 -21.00
C GLY A 138 -77.19 -40.95 -22.13
N THR A 139 -77.34 -41.64 -23.26
CA THR A 139 -76.45 -41.63 -24.42
C THR A 139 -77.26 -41.81 -25.71
N TYR A 140 -76.73 -41.35 -26.84
CA TYR A 140 -77.37 -41.49 -28.15
C TYR A 140 -76.82 -42.73 -28.87
N SER A 141 -77.67 -43.73 -29.09
CA SER A 141 -77.26 -45.05 -29.60
C SER A 141 -76.82 -45.03 -31.06
N ARG A 142 -77.36 -44.09 -31.85
CA ARG A 142 -77.14 -44.00 -33.30
C ARG A 142 -75.85 -43.27 -33.69
N LEU A 143 -74.99 -42.91 -32.72
CA LEU A 143 -73.69 -42.29 -33.00
C LEU A 143 -72.71 -43.32 -33.58
N PRO A 144 -72.20 -43.14 -34.82
CA PRO A 144 -71.23 -44.06 -35.39
C PRO A 144 -69.96 -44.17 -34.54
N ALA A 145 -69.47 -45.40 -34.33
CA ALA A 145 -68.27 -45.66 -33.54
C ALA A 145 -67.05 -44.86 -34.04
N VAL A 146 -66.93 -44.66 -35.36
CA VAL A 146 -65.87 -43.84 -36.00
C VAL A 146 -65.89 -42.38 -35.53
N ILE A 147 -67.05 -41.81 -35.21
CA ILE A 147 -67.14 -40.46 -34.62
C ILE A 147 -66.74 -40.52 -33.16
N ARG A 148 -67.25 -41.49 -32.39
CA ARG A 148 -66.89 -41.68 -30.98
C ARG A 148 -65.38 -41.83 -30.79
N GLU A 149 -64.73 -42.67 -31.59
CA GLU A 149 -63.30 -42.98 -31.51
C GLU A 149 -62.37 -41.89 -32.08
N ARG A 150 -62.90 -40.95 -32.88
CA ARG A 150 -62.13 -39.78 -33.37
C ARG A 150 -62.34 -38.50 -32.55
N LEU A 151 -63.53 -38.29 -31.98
CA LEU A 151 -63.84 -37.07 -31.21
C LEU A 151 -63.70 -37.27 -29.69
N VAL A 152 -63.99 -38.46 -29.17
CA VAL A 152 -63.90 -38.75 -27.73
C VAL A 152 -62.60 -39.51 -27.47
N PRO A 153 -61.61 -38.93 -26.77
CA PRO A 153 -60.41 -39.67 -26.41
C PRO A 153 -60.79 -40.84 -25.49
N PRO A 154 -60.14 -42.01 -25.61
CA PRO A 154 -60.43 -43.16 -24.76
C PRO A 154 -60.17 -42.81 -23.28
N PRO A 155 -60.93 -43.39 -22.33
CA PRO A 155 -60.79 -43.08 -20.92
C PRO A 155 -59.35 -43.31 -20.44
N SER A 156 -58.79 -42.30 -19.78
CA SER A 156 -57.41 -42.32 -19.30
C SER A 156 -57.23 -43.43 -18.26
N LEU A 157 -56.34 -44.39 -18.53
CA LEU A 157 -55.94 -45.45 -17.59
C LEU A 157 -55.79 -44.91 -16.16
N THR A 158 -56.47 -45.54 -15.20
CA THR A 158 -56.42 -45.10 -13.81
C THR A 158 -54.98 -45.21 -13.27
N PRO A 159 -54.61 -44.39 -12.27
CA PRO A 159 -53.29 -44.51 -11.64
C PRO A 159 -53.10 -45.86 -10.93
N ALA A 160 -54.15 -46.67 -10.72
CA ALA A 160 -54.05 -48.04 -10.22
C ALA A 160 -53.64 -49.02 -11.35
N GLU A 161 -54.39 -49.05 -12.46
CA GLU A 161 -54.10 -49.90 -13.63
C GLU A 161 -52.76 -49.57 -14.26
N ARG A 162 -52.39 -48.28 -14.32
CA ARG A 162 -51.06 -47.85 -14.77
C ARG A 162 -49.94 -48.37 -13.84
N ARG A 163 -50.21 -48.57 -12.55
CA ARG A 163 -49.24 -49.17 -11.61
C ARG A 163 -49.22 -50.71 -11.69
N SER A 164 -50.32 -51.38 -11.99
CA SER A 164 -50.32 -52.85 -12.19
C SER A 164 -49.65 -53.23 -13.51
N THR A 165 -50.00 -52.58 -14.62
CA THR A 165 -49.42 -52.83 -15.95
C THR A 165 -47.91 -52.58 -15.98
N LEU A 166 -47.41 -51.48 -15.38
CA LEU A 166 -45.97 -51.22 -15.30
C LEU A 166 -45.21 -52.22 -14.40
N ARG A 167 -45.87 -52.86 -13.42
CA ARG A 167 -45.29 -53.96 -12.63
C ARG A 167 -45.23 -55.26 -13.44
N ALA A 168 -46.30 -55.61 -14.16
CA ALA A 168 -46.33 -56.77 -15.05
C ALA A 168 -45.27 -56.65 -16.14
N LEU A 169 -45.19 -55.51 -16.83
CA LEU A 169 -44.20 -55.27 -17.88
C LEU A 169 -42.76 -55.26 -17.31
N ALA A 170 -42.55 -54.80 -16.07
CA ALA A 170 -41.25 -54.93 -15.38
C ALA A 170 -40.88 -56.40 -15.04
N HIS A 171 -41.86 -57.27 -14.83
CA HIS A 171 -41.62 -58.71 -14.62
C HIS A 171 -41.17 -59.37 -15.94
N VAL A 172 -41.94 -59.16 -17.02
CA VAL A 172 -41.60 -59.63 -18.39
C VAL A 172 -40.19 -59.18 -18.79
N VAL A 173 -39.86 -57.90 -18.58
CA VAL A 173 -38.53 -57.34 -18.89
C VAL A 173 -37.41 -58.02 -18.09
N ARG A 174 -37.61 -58.35 -16.81
CA ARG A 174 -36.61 -59.11 -16.02
C ARG A 174 -36.44 -60.53 -16.54
N GLN A 175 -37.54 -61.24 -16.77
CA GLN A 175 -37.54 -62.61 -17.29
C GLN A 175 -36.81 -62.69 -18.64
N ARG A 176 -37.05 -61.72 -19.54
CA ARG A 176 -36.37 -61.64 -20.84
C ARG A 176 -34.90 -61.23 -20.76
N LEU A 177 -34.49 -60.45 -19.75
CA LEU A 177 -33.08 -60.16 -19.48
C LEU A 177 -32.32 -61.39 -18.97
N THR A 178 -32.93 -62.20 -18.10
CA THR A 178 -32.30 -63.45 -17.60
C THR A 178 -32.11 -64.51 -18.68
N THR A 179 -32.86 -64.44 -19.80
CA THR A 179 -32.70 -65.34 -20.95
C THR A 179 -31.84 -64.78 -22.08
N ALA A 180 -31.33 -63.54 -21.96
CA ALA A 180 -30.63 -62.85 -23.06
C ALA A 180 -29.10 -62.85 -22.88
N SER A 181 -28.37 -63.01 -23.98
CA SER A 181 -26.91 -62.87 -24.03
C SER A 181 -26.48 -61.41 -23.92
N LEU A 182 -26.32 -60.92 -22.69
CA LEU A 182 -25.81 -59.60 -22.37
C LEU A 182 -24.27 -59.54 -22.54
N PRO A 183 -23.71 -58.51 -23.22
CA PRO A 183 -22.25 -58.30 -23.26
C PRO A 183 -21.66 -58.00 -21.88
N THR A 184 -20.39 -58.38 -21.69
CA THR A 184 -19.61 -58.25 -20.44
C THR A 184 -19.51 -56.83 -19.88
N ASP A 185 -19.71 -55.83 -20.72
CA ASP A 185 -19.42 -54.42 -20.40
C ASP A 185 -20.68 -53.64 -20.01
N VAL A 186 -21.83 -54.32 -19.95
CA VAL A 186 -23.10 -53.82 -19.42
C VAL A 186 -22.98 -53.69 -17.90
N ARG A 187 -23.06 -52.46 -17.40
CA ARG A 187 -23.00 -52.13 -15.97
C ARG A 187 -24.26 -51.38 -15.53
N ASN A 188 -24.57 -51.43 -14.24
CA ASN A 188 -25.71 -50.73 -13.63
C ASN A 188 -27.08 -51.08 -14.25
N LEU A 189 -27.31 -52.36 -14.58
CA LEU A 189 -28.61 -52.84 -15.07
C LEU A 189 -29.68 -52.67 -13.98
N LYS A 190 -30.69 -51.86 -14.25
CA LYS A 190 -31.88 -51.65 -13.41
C LYS A 190 -33.14 -51.91 -14.21
N VAL A 191 -34.17 -52.45 -13.54
CA VAL A 191 -35.51 -52.61 -14.15
C VAL A 191 -36.56 -51.96 -13.25
N GLU A 192 -37.03 -50.80 -13.69
CA GLU A 192 -37.95 -49.90 -12.97
C GLU A 192 -39.08 -49.49 -13.94
N ASN A 193 -40.33 -49.43 -13.47
CA ASN A 193 -41.47 -48.92 -14.26
C ASN A 193 -41.55 -49.45 -15.70
N GLY A 194 -41.36 -50.77 -15.89
CA GLY A 194 -41.42 -51.43 -17.19
C GLY A 194 -40.23 -51.21 -18.13
N ARG A 195 -39.22 -50.40 -17.77
CA ARG A 195 -38.01 -50.19 -18.58
C ARG A 195 -36.79 -50.87 -17.97
N ALA A 196 -35.95 -51.45 -18.82
CA ALA A 196 -34.58 -51.82 -18.50
C ALA A 196 -33.66 -50.63 -18.82
N THR A 197 -32.95 -50.11 -17.81
CA THR A 197 -31.91 -49.10 -18.00
C THR A 197 -30.55 -49.69 -17.67
N PHE A 198 -29.54 -49.44 -18.51
CA PHE A 198 -28.16 -49.86 -18.24
C PHE A 198 -27.15 -48.92 -18.91
N SER A 199 -25.96 -48.82 -18.31
CA SER A 199 -24.81 -48.09 -18.84
C SER A 199 -23.81 -49.04 -19.49
N VAL A 200 -23.24 -48.67 -20.63
CA VAL A 200 -22.14 -49.42 -21.26
C VAL A 200 -20.85 -48.62 -21.09
N GLY A 201 -19.89 -49.20 -20.36
CA GLY A 201 -18.68 -48.50 -19.95
C GLY A 201 -18.99 -47.22 -19.16
N GLN A 202 -18.47 -46.09 -19.62
CA GLN A 202 -18.85 -44.74 -19.16
C GLN A 202 -19.28 -43.83 -20.34
N GLU A 203 -19.64 -44.42 -21.49
CA GLU A 203 -19.80 -43.69 -22.75
C GLU A 203 -21.27 -43.33 -23.02
N PHE A 204 -22.20 -44.26 -22.75
CA PHE A 204 -23.63 -44.07 -22.96
C PHE A 204 -24.48 -44.97 -22.05
N SER A 205 -25.73 -44.55 -21.85
CA SER A 205 -26.79 -45.27 -21.16
C SER A 205 -27.96 -45.50 -22.11
N VAL A 206 -28.55 -46.69 -22.06
CA VAL A 206 -29.64 -47.13 -22.93
C VAL A 206 -30.86 -47.45 -22.07
N SER A 207 -32.06 -47.13 -22.57
CA SER A 207 -33.32 -47.62 -21.98
C SER A 207 -34.17 -48.39 -22.98
N LEU A 208 -34.51 -49.63 -22.62
CA LEU A 208 -35.26 -50.58 -23.43
C LEU A 208 -36.58 -50.97 -22.75
N THR A 209 -37.59 -51.25 -23.56
CA THR A 209 -38.86 -51.88 -23.17
C THR A 209 -39.20 -53.03 -24.13
N VAL A 210 -40.29 -53.76 -23.87
CA VAL A 210 -40.88 -54.71 -24.81
C VAL A 210 -42.36 -54.36 -24.97
N MET A 211 -42.89 -54.48 -26.18
CA MET A 211 -44.29 -54.11 -26.51
C MET A 211 -45.29 -55.28 -26.34
N GLY A 212 -44.85 -56.43 -25.83
CA GLY A 212 -45.65 -57.64 -25.66
C GLY A 212 -44.83 -58.75 -25.02
N ASP A 213 -45.49 -59.82 -24.58
CA ASP A 213 -44.89 -60.88 -23.77
C ASP A 213 -44.14 -61.94 -24.60
N ALA A 214 -44.59 -62.18 -25.84
CA ALA A 214 -44.05 -63.24 -26.69
C ALA A 214 -42.53 -63.09 -26.96
N PRO A 215 -41.75 -64.19 -26.93
CA PRO A 215 -40.29 -64.15 -27.02
C PRO A 215 -39.77 -63.61 -28.37
N ASN A 216 -40.57 -63.69 -29.43
CA ASN A 216 -40.20 -63.20 -30.76
C ASN A 216 -40.38 -61.69 -30.93
N VAL A 217 -40.98 -60.98 -29.96
CA VAL A 217 -41.10 -59.51 -30.02
C VAL A 217 -39.70 -58.89 -29.83
N PRO A 218 -39.22 -58.02 -30.74
CA PRO A 218 -37.94 -57.33 -30.55
C PRO A 218 -38.03 -56.32 -29.41
N TRP A 219 -36.90 -56.02 -28.77
CA TRP A 219 -36.84 -54.91 -27.81
C TRP A 219 -37.18 -53.59 -28.52
N ARG A 220 -37.72 -52.64 -27.75
CA ARG A 220 -37.96 -51.27 -28.19
C ARG A 220 -37.09 -50.31 -27.41
N LEU A 221 -36.31 -49.53 -28.13
CA LEU A 221 -35.52 -48.44 -27.59
C LEU A 221 -36.42 -47.25 -27.27
N LEU A 222 -36.42 -46.79 -26.02
CA LEU A 222 -37.09 -45.55 -25.63
C LEU A 222 -36.13 -44.36 -25.71
N ASP A 223 -34.95 -44.51 -25.10
CA ASP A 223 -34.01 -43.41 -24.90
C ASP A 223 -32.55 -43.89 -24.95
N ILE A 224 -31.67 -43.00 -25.43
CA ILE A 224 -30.22 -43.09 -25.38
C ILE A 224 -29.72 -41.80 -24.72
N ALA A 225 -29.11 -41.90 -23.55
CA ALA A 225 -28.39 -40.80 -22.93
C ALA A 225 -26.89 -40.99 -23.18
N ILE A 226 -26.29 -40.13 -23.99
CA ILE A 226 -24.83 -40.10 -24.20
C ILE A 226 -24.20 -39.49 -22.94
N LEU A 227 -23.20 -40.18 -22.37
CA LEU A 227 -22.53 -39.81 -21.12
C LEU A 227 -21.19 -39.11 -21.37
N ILE A 228 -20.72 -39.06 -22.62
CA ILE A 228 -19.56 -38.26 -23.02
C ILE A 228 -19.88 -36.77 -22.83
N GLN A 229 -19.00 -36.05 -22.13
CA GLN A 229 -19.13 -34.62 -21.81
C GLN A 229 -17.90 -33.83 -22.25
N ASP A 230 -18.11 -32.56 -22.63
CA ASP A 230 -17.05 -31.57 -22.71
C ASP A 230 -17.16 -30.58 -21.54
N ASN A 231 -16.37 -30.84 -20.50
CA ASN A 231 -16.31 -30.02 -19.30
C ASN A 231 -15.52 -28.71 -19.50
N GLU A 232 -14.76 -28.59 -20.60
CA GLU A 232 -13.83 -27.48 -20.85
C GLU A 232 -14.40 -26.45 -21.82
N THR A 233 -15.31 -26.85 -22.73
CA THR A 233 -15.99 -25.91 -23.65
C THR A 233 -17.51 -26.03 -23.72
N GLY A 234 -18.11 -27.09 -23.16
CA GLY A 234 -19.55 -27.36 -23.26
C GLY A 234 -20.38 -26.99 -22.03
N GLU A 235 -19.77 -26.64 -20.89
CA GLU A 235 -20.46 -26.43 -19.60
C GLU A 235 -21.34 -27.62 -19.17
N GLY A 236 -21.03 -28.84 -19.63
CA GLY A 236 -21.87 -30.03 -19.40
C GLY A 236 -23.16 -30.10 -20.22
N LYS A 237 -23.38 -29.18 -21.18
CA LYS A 237 -24.50 -29.25 -22.14
C LYS A 237 -24.37 -30.51 -23.02
N PRO A 238 -25.49 -31.13 -23.44
CA PRO A 238 -25.45 -32.34 -24.26
C PRO A 238 -24.78 -32.06 -25.62
N LEU A 239 -23.77 -32.87 -25.96
CA LEU A 239 -22.97 -32.74 -27.19
C LEU A 239 -23.75 -32.99 -28.49
N VAL A 240 -24.92 -33.64 -28.40
CA VAL A 240 -25.70 -34.13 -29.54
C VAL A 240 -27.11 -33.56 -29.48
N HIS A 241 -27.57 -32.96 -30.57
CA HIS A 241 -28.87 -32.32 -30.65
C HIS A 241 -30.02 -33.33 -30.61
N THR A 242 -31.20 -32.94 -30.10
CA THR A 242 -32.37 -33.82 -29.95
C THR A 242 -32.80 -34.49 -31.26
N SER A 243 -32.65 -33.82 -32.41
CA SER A 243 -32.92 -34.44 -33.73
C SER A 243 -31.90 -35.52 -34.11
N GLN A 244 -30.62 -35.33 -33.78
CA GLN A 244 -29.56 -36.32 -33.99
C GLN A 244 -29.74 -37.52 -33.04
N LEU A 245 -30.15 -37.29 -31.78
CA LEU A 245 -30.55 -38.36 -30.86
C LEU A 245 -31.76 -39.15 -31.39
N ASN A 246 -32.78 -38.48 -31.96
CA ASN A 246 -33.91 -39.17 -32.58
C ASN A 246 -33.50 -40.00 -33.82
N TRP A 247 -32.60 -39.48 -34.66
CA TRP A 247 -32.02 -40.25 -35.77
C TRP A 247 -31.23 -41.47 -35.26
N LEU A 248 -30.38 -41.28 -34.23
CA LEU A 248 -29.59 -42.34 -33.62
C LEU A 248 -30.49 -43.41 -32.96
N ARG A 249 -31.60 -43.02 -32.32
CA ARG A 249 -32.64 -43.94 -31.83
C ARG A 249 -33.24 -44.77 -32.98
N GLY A 250 -33.54 -44.14 -34.12
CA GLY A 250 -34.02 -44.84 -35.32
C GLY A 250 -33.02 -45.86 -35.87
N VAL A 251 -31.75 -45.46 -36.04
CA VAL A 251 -30.68 -46.35 -36.51
C VAL A 251 -30.43 -47.49 -35.53
N ALA A 252 -30.37 -47.22 -34.23
CA ALA A 252 -30.19 -48.23 -33.20
C ALA A 252 -31.38 -49.21 -33.12
N GLN A 253 -32.63 -48.73 -33.28
CA GLN A 253 -33.82 -49.59 -33.35
C GLN A 253 -33.80 -50.51 -34.59
N ALA A 254 -33.40 -49.99 -35.75
CA ALA A 254 -33.27 -50.78 -36.98
C ALA A 254 -32.14 -51.83 -36.88
N ARG A 255 -31.01 -51.48 -36.25
CA ARG A 255 -29.93 -52.44 -35.95
C ARG A 255 -30.32 -53.46 -34.90
N LEU A 256 -31.12 -53.08 -33.90
CA LEU A 256 -31.63 -54.01 -32.90
C LEU A 256 -32.62 -55.02 -33.49
N ALA A 257 -33.46 -54.60 -34.45
CA ALA A 257 -34.39 -55.49 -35.14
C ALA A 257 -33.71 -56.48 -36.12
N SER A 258 -32.47 -56.22 -36.55
CA SER A 258 -31.76 -57.02 -37.56
C SER A 258 -30.56 -57.81 -37.03
N ALA A 259 -29.87 -57.30 -36.00
CA ALA A 259 -28.67 -57.90 -35.41
C ALA A 259 -28.72 -57.97 -33.87
N GLY A 260 -29.91 -57.85 -33.29
CA GLY A 260 -30.14 -57.96 -31.85
C GLY A 260 -29.44 -56.87 -31.03
N LEU A 261 -29.32 -57.14 -29.71
CA LEU A 261 -28.77 -56.17 -28.77
C LEU A 261 -27.30 -55.82 -29.06
N SER A 262 -26.48 -56.81 -29.42
CA SER A 262 -25.06 -56.63 -29.72
C SER A 262 -24.86 -55.68 -30.91
N GLY A 263 -25.53 -55.91 -32.04
CA GLY A 263 -25.41 -55.05 -33.23
C GLY A 263 -25.82 -53.60 -32.99
N ALA A 264 -26.82 -53.36 -32.14
CA ALA A 264 -27.19 -52.01 -31.72
C ALA A 264 -26.11 -51.36 -30.82
N LEU A 265 -25.54 -52.10 -29.87
CA LEU A 265 -24.48 -51.59 -28.99
C LEU A 265 -23.17 -51.32 -29.74
N THR A 266 -22.78 -52.15 -30.71
CA THR A 266 -21.61 -51.88 -31.58
C THR A 266 -21.82 -50.63 -32.43
N ALA A 267 -23.03 -50.38 -32.94
CA ALA A 267 -23.35 -49.15 -33.67
C ALA A 267 -23.25 -47.90 -32.76
N LEU A 268 -23.74 -47.99 -31.52
CA LEU A 268 -23.63 -46.90 -30.53
C LEU A 268 -22.17 -46.66 -30.09
N ARG A 269 -21.38 -47.71 -29.90
CA ARG A 269 -19.92 -47.61 -29.65
C ARG A 269 -19.19 -46.91 -30.80
N TYR A 270 -19.46 -47.32 -32.05
CA TYR A 270 -18.86 -46.66 -33.22
C TYR A 270 -19.20 -45.16 -33.27
N PHE A 271 -20.45 -44.80 -32.99
CA PHE A 271 -20.87 -43.41 -32.89
C PHE A 271 -20.15 -42.65 -31.76
N CYS A 272 -20.09 -43.21 -30.54
CA CYS A 272 -19.41 -42.59 -29.39
C CYS A 272 -17.89 -42.44 -29.63
N ARG A 273 -17.25 -43.41 -30.31
CA ARG A 273 -15.85 -43.36 -30.75
C ARG A 273 -15.60 -42.30 -31.82
N SER A 274 -16.55 -42.09 -32.73
CA SER A 274 -16.48 -41.00 -33.71
C SER A 274 -16.68 -39.63 -33.06
N LEU A 275 -17.68 -39.51 -32.17
CA LEU A 275 -18.00 -38.29 -31.41
C LEU A 275 -16.81 -37.84 -30.57
N SER A 276 -16.14 -38.76 -29.88
CA SER A 276 -14.96 -38.47 -29.04
C SER A 276 -13.72 -38.07 -29.86
N LEU A 277 -13.49 -38.66 -31.03
CA LEU A 277 -12.45 -38.20 -31.98
C LEU A 277 -12.77 -36.82 -32.56
N GLU A 278 -14.03 -36.53 -32.87
CA GLU A 278 -14.49 -35.24 -33.38
C GLU A 278 -14.46 -34.14 -32.31
N LEU A 279 -14.74 -34.51 -31.05
CA LEU A 279 -14.57 -33.63 -29.89
C LEU A 279 -13.09 -33.30 -29.67
N LEU A 280 -12.19 -34.29 -29.70
CA LEU A 280 -10.74 -34.04 -29.64
C LEU A 280 -10.27 -33.17 -30.82
N TYR A 281 -10.77 -33.42 -32.04
CA TYR A 281 -10.44 -32.60 -33.21
C TYR A 281 -10.93 -31.15 -33.05
N THR A 282 -12.18 -30.92 -32.64
CA THR A 282 -12.70 -29.56 -32.44
C THR A 282 -12.03 -28.84 -31.26
N GLN A 283 -11.65 -29.54 -30.20
CA GLN A 283 -10.76 -29.03 -29.15
C GLN A 283 -9.39 -28.62 -29.73
N THR A 284 -8.75 -29.44 -30.58
CA THR A 284 -7.47 -29.05 -31.22
C THR A 284 -7.60 -27.81 -32.10
N LEU A 285 -8.69 -27.68 -32.87
CA LEU A 285 -8.90 -26.50 -33.72
C LEU A 285 -9.06 -25.22 -32.91
N ARG A 286 -9.79 -25.26 -31.78
CA ARG A 286 -9.89 -24.11 -30.87
C ARG A 286 -8.55 -23.78 -30.21
N LEU A 287 -7.82 -24.79 -29.72
CA LEU A 287 -6.46 -24.61 -29.19
C LEU A 287 -5.51 -23.96 -30.20
N CYS A 288 -5.54 -24.41 -31.46
CA CYS A 288 -4.78 -23.81 -32.55
C CYS A 288 -5.23 -22.38 -32.87
N ARG A 289 -6.54 -22.06 -32.81
CA ARG A 289 -7.06 -20.72 -33.07
C ARG A 289 -6.70 -19.72 -31.96
N ASP A 290 -6.91 -20.11 -30.71
CA ASP A 290 -7.05 -19.16 -29.60
C ASP A 290 -5.77 -18.97 -28.78
N ARG A 291 -4.93 -20.01 -28.66
CA ARG A 291 -3.77 -20.02 -27.74
C ARG A 291 -2.45 -20.53 -28.33
N LEU A 292 -2.49 -21.54 -29.19
CA LEU A 292 -1.32 -22.35 -29.56
C LEU A 292 -0.95 -22.33 -31.05
N ALA A 293 -1.48 -21.37 -31.83
CA ALA A 293 -1.31 -21.24 -33.29
C ALA A 293 0.12 -21.42 -33.85
N ARG A 294 1.16 -21.09 -33.08
CA ARG A 294 2.58 -21.20 -33.49
C ARG A 294 3.28 -22.48 -33.03
N HIS A 295 2.60 -23.30 -32.22
CA HIS A 295 3.20 -24.36 -31.42
C HIS A 295 2.48 -25.71 -31.54
N LEU A 296 1.22 -25.70 -32.00
CA LEU A 296 0.35 -26.85 -32.23
C LEU A 296 -0.19 -26.79 -33.67
N GLN A 297 -0.22 -27.91 -34.36
CA GLN A 297 -0.76 -28.03 -35.72
C GLN A 297 -1.42 -29.39 -35.90
N VAL A 298 -2.56 -29.46 -36.59
CA VAL A 298 -3.14 -30.73 -37.03
C VAL A 298 -2.48 -31.14 -38.34
N ASP A 299 -1.83 -32.30 -38.37
CA ASP A 299 -1.15 -32.82 -39.57
C ASP A 299 -2.16 -33.52 -40.49
N ARG A 300 -3.08 -34.31 -39.91
CA ARG A 300 -4.07 -35.12 -40.64
C ARG A 300 -5.22 -35.52 -39.72
N TYR A 301 -6.46 -35.44 -40.23
CA TYR A 301 -7.64 -35.99 -39.58
C TYR A 301 -8.38 -36.90 -40.56
N ILE A 302 -8.81 -38.07 -40.08
CA ILE A 302 -9.69 -39.03 -40.76
C ILE A 302 -10.85 -39.31 -39.80
N PRO A 303 -12.08 -38.81 -40.08
CA PRO A 303 -13.23 -38.97 -39.20
C PRO A 303 -13.46 -40.42 -38.74
N GLY A 304 -13.71 -40.61 -37.45
CA GLY A 304 -13.98 -41.93 -36.85
C GLY A 304 -12.80 -42.92 -36.81
N GLN A 305 -11.62 -42.54 -37.30
CA GLN A 305 -10.44 -43.43 -37.42
C GLN A 305 -9.15 -42.87 -36.80
N LYS A 306 -8.69 -41.67 -37.18
CA LYS A 306 -7.34 -41.18 -36.84
C LYS A 306 -7.24 -39.65 -36.79
N LEU A 307 -6.63 -39.11 -35.74
CA LEU A 307 -6.29 -37.70 -35.56
C LEU A 307 -4.77 -37.60 -35.28
N GLN A 308 -4.04 -36.84 -36.10
CA GLN A 308 -2.60 -36.62 -35.96
C GLN A 308 -2.32 -35.13 -35.73
N VAL A 309 -1.58 -34.84 -34.66
CA VAL A 309 -1.31 -33.48 -34.17
C VAL A 309 0.19 -33.35 -33.90
N SER A 310 0.86 -32.44 -34.60
CA SER A 310 2.25 -32.06 -34.28
C SER A 310 2.26 -30.95 -33.21
N TYR A 311 3.23 -31.03 -32.31
CA TYR A 311 3.47 -30.03 -31.28
C TYR A 311 4.97 -29.71 -31.19
N TRP A 312 5.35 -28.65 -30.45
CA TRP A 312 6.76 -28.27 -30.26
C TRP A 312 7.54 -28.04 -31.56
N ARG A 313 6.87 -27.59 -32.64
CA ARG A 313 7.41 -27.46 -34.01
C ARG A 313 8.67 -26.59 -34.16
N GLU A 314 9.02 -25.79 -33.14
CA GLU A 314 10.27 -25.01 -33.09
C GLU A 314 11.51 -25.82 -32.70
N LEU A 315 11.34 -26.99 -32.08
CA LEU A 315 12.43 -27.92 -31.80
C LEU A 315 12.65 -28.81 -33.03
N GLY A 316 13.55 -28.36 -33.91
CA GLY A 316 14.01 -29.14 -35.06
C GLY A 316 14.47 -30.53 -34.63
N CYS A 317 13.66 -31.53 -34.94
CA CYS A 317 13.88 -32.94 -34.67
C CYS A 317 13.46 -33.70 -35.93
N GLU A 318 14.30 -34.59 -36.42
CA GLU A 318 14.20 -35.21 -37.75
C GLU A 318 12.86 -35.91 -38.01
N LEU A 319 12.27 -36.51 -36.97
CA LEU A 319 10.96 -37.18 -37.04
C LEU A 319 9.78 -36.25 -36.70
N GLY A 320 10.04 -35.12 -36.03
CA GLY A 320 9.04 -34.23 -35.44
C GLY A 320 8.35 -34.81 -34.19
N TYR A 321 7.92 -33.95 -33.26
CA TYR A 321 7.10 -34.36 -32.12
C TYR A 321 5.64 -34.44 -32.54
N ARG A 322 5.10 -35.66 -32.62
CA ARG A 322 3.74 -35.94 -33.06
C ARG A 322 2.98 -36.78 -32.06
N LEU A 323 1.76 -36.36 -31.77
CA LEU A 323 0.73 -37.15 -31.13
C LEU A 323 -0.17 -37.75 -32.21
N ILE A 324 -0.51 -39.03 -32.07
CA ILE A 324 -1.46 -39.72 -32.92
C ILE A 324 -2.53 -40.32 -32.01
N VAL A 325 -3.80 -39.96 -32.21
CA VAL A 325 -4.95 -40.62 -31.58
C VAL A 325 -5.65 -41.43 -32.67
N GLY A 326 -6.09 -42.66 -32.37
CA GLY A 326 -6.83 -43.47 -33.33
C GLY A 326 -7.54 -44.65 -32.71
N ALA A 327 -8.41 -45.26 -33.50
CA ALA A 327 -9.24 -46.38 -33.06
C ALA A 327 -8.56 -47.73 -33.32
N GLU A 328 -8.23 -48.46 -32.25
CA GLU A 328 -7.88 -49.88 -32.32
C GLU A 328 -9.00 -50.70 -31.65
N GLY A 329 -9.69 -51.52 -32.45
CA GLY A 329 -10.86 -52.27 -31.99
C GLY A 329 -11.96 -51.35 -31.45
N GLU A 330 -12.38 -51.62 -30.22
CA GLU A 330 -13.44 -50.86 -29.54
C GLU A 330 -12.95 -49.63 -28.77
N THR A 331 -11.63 -49.42 -28.65
CA THR A 331 -11.05 -48.35 -27.81
C THR A 331 -10.27 -47.31 -28.60
N LEU A 332 -10.13 -46.10 -28.04
CA LEU A 332 -9.20 -45.09 -28.54
C LEU A 332 -7.80 -45.29 -27.96
N CYS A 333 -6.84 -45.54 -28.84
CA CYS A 333 -5.41 -45.58 -28.54
C CYS A 333 -4.76 -44.22 -28.82
N VAL A 334 -3.70 -43.93 -28.06
CA VAL A 334 -2.86 -42.75 -28.23
C VAL A 334 -1.43 -43.22 -28.41
N TRP A 335 -0.82 -42.93 -29.56
CA TRP A 335 0.59 -43.18 -29.84
C TRP A 335 1.36 -41.85 -29.84
N HIS A 336 2.63 -41.88 -29.44
CA HIS A 336 3.50 -40.71 -29.44
C HIS A 336 4.83 -40.98 -30.18
N VAL A 337 5.15 -40.11 -31.13
CA VAL A 337 6.40 -40.17 -31.91
C VAL A 337 7.26 -38.94 -31.60
N PRO A 338 8.56 -39.09 -31.24
CA PRO A 338 9.26 -40.34 -30.93
C PRO A 338 8.79 -40.95 -29.60
N ALA A 339 8.86 -42.28 -29.46
CA ALA A 339 8.33 -43.04 -28.32
C ALA A 339 8.69 -42.48 -26.93
N LEU A 340 7.85 -42.76 -25.93
CA LEU A 340 8.04 -42.34 -24.54
C LEU A 340 8.69 -43.45 -23.70
N VAL A 341 9.23 -43.08 -22.54
CA VAL A 341 9.73 -44.06 -21.57
C VAL A 341 8.53 -44.85 -21.00
N GLY A 342 8.37 -46.09 -21.46
CA GLY A 342 7.18 -46.92 -21.24
C GLY A 342 6.53 -47.45 -22.52
N GLY A 343 6.97 -46.99 -23.70
CA GLY A 343 6.49 -47.44 -25.02
C GLY A 343 5.79 -46.33 -25.80
N GLU A 344 5.15 -46.70 -26.92
CA GLU A 344 4.44 -45.75 -27.77
C GLU A 344 3.07 -45.35 -27.21
N ARG A 345 2.39 -46.28 -26.51
CA ARG A 345 0.98 -46.13 -26.07
C ARG A 345 0.85 -45.28 -24.80
N VAL A 346 0.20 -44.12 -24.91
CA VAL A 346 -0.12 -43.20 -23.81
C VAL A 346 -1.56 -43.41 -23.28
N ALA A 347 -1.96 -44.67 -23.14
CA ALA A 347 -3.36 -45.05 -22.87
C ALA A 347 -3.92 -44.49 -21.53
N ALA A 348 -3.06 -44.31 -20.52
CA ALA A 348 -3.48 -43.90 -19.17
C ALA A 348 -3.99 -42.45 -19.04
N ALA A 349 -3.93 -41.65 -20.10
CA ALA A 349 -4.28 -40.22 -20.06
C ALA A 349 -5.69 -39.89 -20.62
N LEU A 350 -6.40 -40.85 -21.23
CA LEU A 350 -7.76 -40.64 -21.74
C LEU A 350 -8.81 -41.17 -20.76
N THR A 351 -9.69 -40.28 -20.30
CA THR A 351 -10.96 -40.63 -19.66
C THR A 351 -12.05 -40.76 -20.72
N PRO A 352 -12.67 -41.94 -20.93
CA PRO A 352 -13.61 -42.16 -22.05
C PRO A 352 -14.89 -41.33 -21.94
N HIS A 353 -15.29 -40.95 -20.73
CA HIS A 353 -16.44 -40.07 -20.47
C HIS A 353 -16.16 -38.57 -20.68
N ALA A 354 -14.89 -38.16 -20.68
CA ALA A 354 -14.48 -36.76 -20.77
C ALA A 354 -13.10 -36.64 -21.46
N PRO A 355 -13.03 -36.86 -22.78
CA PRO A 355 -11.78 -36.70 -23.53
C PRO A 355 -11.41 -35.20 -23.59
N SER A 356 -10.25 -34.87 -23.03
CA SER A 356 -9.66 -33.52 -23.07
C SER A 356 -8.31 -33.54 -23.77
N MET A 357 -8.21 -32.79 -24.86
CA MET A 357 -6.95 -32.56 -25.56
C MET A 357 -5.97 -31.75 -24.70
N GLU A 358 -6.41 -30.78 -23.90
CA GLU A 358 -5.52 -30.00 -23.02
C GLU A 358 -4.82 -30.91 -22.00
N ARG A 359 -5.57 -31.79 -21.31
CA ARG A 359 -5.00 -32.73 -20.32
C ARG A 359 -4.04 -33.72 -20.97
N LEU A 360 -4.40 -34.25 -22.13
CA LEU A 360 -3.61 -35.22 -22.88
C LEU A 360 -2.28 -34.60 -23.34
N LEU A 361 -2.32 -33.39 -23.93
CA LEU A 361 -1.12 -32.64 -24.31
C LEU A 361 -0.28 -32.24 -23.09
N ALA A 362 -0.90 -31.81 -21.98
CA ALA A 362 -0.19 -31.47 -20.75
C ALA A 362 0.53 -32.70 -20.15
N HIS A 363 -0.09 -33.88 -20.20
CA HIS A 363 0.51 -35.13 -19.74
C HIS A 363 1.69 -35.57 -20.62
N THR A 364 1.56 -35.57 -21.94
CA THR A 364 2.69 -35.94 -22.84
C THR A 364 3.83 -34.93 -22.75
N VAL A 365 3.53 -33.64 -22.69
CA VAL A 365 4.52 -32.57 -22.42
C VAL A 365 5.19 -32.74 -21.05
N HIS A 366 4.47 -33.15 -20.00
CA HIS A 366 5.07 -33.45 -18.69
C HIS A 366 6.05 -34.63 -18.79
N VAL A 367 5.65 -35.75 -19.41
CA VAL A 367 6.52 -36.93 -19.56
C VAL A 367 7.77 -36.61 -20.40
N ARG A 368 7.62 -35.93 -21.54
CA ARG A 368 8.77 -35.54 -22.40
C ARG A 368 9.68 -34.51 -21.75
N SER A 369 9.13 -33.54 -21.02
CA SER A 369 9.96 -32.57 -20.28
C SER A 369 10.72 -33.23 -19.13
N ARG A 370 10.11 -34.16 -18.41
CA ARG A 370 10.79 -34.94 -17.36
C ARG A 370 11.92 -35.79 -17.92
N GLN A 371 11.73 -36.45 -19.06
CA GLN A 371 12.79 -37.18 -19.77
C GLN A 371 13.95 -36.24 -20.12
N ARG A 372 13.68 -35.15 -20.83
CA ARG A 372 14.72 -34.20 -21.27
C ARG A 372 15.48 -33.53 -20.12
N LEU A 373 14.84 -33.32 -18.96
CA LEU A 373 15.50 -32.82 -17.76
C LEU A 373 16.34 -33.89 -17.05
N ASN A 374 16.00 -35.18 -17.16
CA ASN A 374 16.88 -36.28 -16.72
C ASN A 374 18.11 -36.40 -17.63
N ASP A 375 17.95 -36.27 -18.95
CA ASP A 375 19.06 -36.29 -19.91
C ASP A 375 20.07 -35.16 -19.60
N LEU A 376 19.56 -33.96 -19.29
CA LEU A 376 20.36 -32.82 -18.83
C LEU A 376 20.96 -33.01 -17.42
N LYS A 377 20.29 -33.76 -16.53
CA LYS A 377 20.82 -34.08 -15.19
C LYS A 377 22.12 -34.87 -15.30
N VAL A 378 22.22 -35.84 -16.22
CA VAL A 378 23.46 -36.59 -16.46
C VAL A 378 24.58 -35.62 -16.88
N LEU A 379 24.35 -34.83 -17.92
CA LEU A 379 25.32 -33.86 -18.46
C LEU A 379 25.78 -32.79 -17.45
N LEU A 380 25.01 -32.50 -16.41
CA LEU A 380 25.37 -31.55 -15.35
C LEU A 380 26.02 -32.21 -14.13
N ASN A 381 25.64 -33.46 -13.81
CA ASN A 381 26.38 -34.28 -12.85
C ASN A 381 27.83 -34.50 -13.33
N ASP A 382 28.03 -34.79 -14.62
CA ASP A 382 29.35 -34.92 -15.27
C ASP A 382 30.23 -33.66 -15.13
N LEU A 383 29.61 -32.49 -14.91
CA LEU A 383 30.28 -31.20 -14.73
C LEU A 383 30.49 -30.81 -13.25
N GLY A 384 30.24 -31.73 -12.32
CA GLY A 384 30.43 -31.49 -10.88
C GLY A 384 29.42 -30.49 -10.32
N VAL A 385 28.14 -30.70 -10.61
CA VAL A 385 27.01 -29.96 -10.05
C VAL A 385 25.97 -30.95 -9.51
N GLU A 386 25.58 -30.81 -8.25
CA GLU A 386 24.51 -31.64 -7.67
C GLU A 386 23.16 -31.21 -8.26
N CYS A 387 22.46 -32.15 -8.91
CA CYS A 387 21.23 -31.88 -9.67
C CYS A 387 20.07 -32.80 -9.24
N SER A 388 18.87 -32.24 -9.11
CA SER A 388 17.63 -32.95 -8.78
C SER A 388 16.49 -32.58 -9.72
N VAL A 389 15.66 -33.55 -10.10
CA VAL A 389 14.49 -33.35 -11.00
C VAL A 389 13.22 -33.69 -10.23
N GLY A 390 12.22 -32.80 -10.27
CA GLY A 390 10.91 -33.07 -9.66
C GLY A 390 9.87 -31.98 -9.87
N GLY A 391 8.70 -32.18 -9.27
CA GLY A 391 7.58 -31.25 -9.31
C GLY A 391 6.66 -31.39 -10.53
N TRP A 392 5.50 -30.73 -10.43
CA TRP A 392 4.57 -30.47 -11.53
C TRP A 392 4.37 -28.94 -11.59
N PRO A 393 4.77 -28.25 -12.68
CA PRO A 393 5.57 -28.75 -13.81
C PRO A 393 6.96 -29.22 -13.38
N CYS A 394 7.59 -30.08 -14.18
CA CYS A 394 8.93 -30.59 -13.89
C CYS A 394 9.99 -29.48 -13.97
N VAL A 395 10.85 -29.43 -12.95
CA VAL A 395 12.00 -28.52 -12.86
C VAL A 395 13.24 -29.32 -12.44
N LEU A 396 14.37 -29.02 -13.08
CA LEU A 396 15.70 -29.44 -12.70
C LEU A 396 16.31 -28.35 -11.80
N ALA A 397 16.61 -28.67 -10.54
CA ALA A 397 17.25 -27.77 -9.58
C ALA A 397 18.72 -28.16 -9.37
N CYS A 398 19.62 -27.21 -9.61
CA CYS A 398 21.07 -27.41 -9.57
C CYS A 398 21.74 -26.52 -8.51
N SER A 399 22.52 -27.09 -7.59
CA SER A 399 23.30 -26.33 -6.60
C SER A 399 24.69 -25.97 -7.16
N VAL A 400 24.80 -24.74 -7.66
CA VAL A 400 26.00 -24.22 -8.33
C VAL A 400 27.10 -23.78 -7.34
N VAL A 401 26.70 -23.38 -6.13
CA VAL A 401 27.54 -22.93 -5.00
C VAL A 401 27.12 -23.71 -3.75
N TRP A 402 28.03 -23.89 -2.77
CA TRP A 402 27.72 -24.54 -1.48
C TRP A 402 28.28 -23.68 -0.31
N PRO A 403 27.53 -23.47 0.79
CA PRO A 403 26.11 -23.76 0.95
C PRO A 403 25.22 -22.84 0.09
N CYS A 404 24.02 -23.31 -0.25
CA CYS A 404 23.01 -22.56 -1.00
C CYS A 404 21.60 -22.77 -0.45
N LEU A 405 20.76 -21.74 -0.50
CA LEU A 405 19.32 -21.84 -0.25
C LEU A 405 18.58 -22.34 -1.49
N ARG A 406 17.38 -22.91 -1.31
CA ARG A 406 16.50 -23.33 -2.43
C ARG A 406 16.12 -22.17 -3.38
N ALA A 407 16.17 -20.92 -2.91
CA ALA A 407 15.94 -19.73 -3.74
C ALA A 407 17.16 -19.35 -4.63
N GLU A 408 18.33 -19.88 -4.32
CA GLU A 408 19.61 -19.63 -5.02
C GLU A 408 19.99 -20.79 -5.95
N GLN A 409 19.26 -21.91 -5.90
CA GLN A 409 19.44 -23.00 -6.85
C GLN A 409 19.08 -22.54 -8.26
N LEU A 410 19.91 -22.94 -9.23
CA LEU A 410 19.64 -22.71 -10.64
C LEU A 410 18.50 -23.64 -11.05
N LEU A 411 17.35 -23.09 -11.42
CA LEU A 411 16.19 -23.83 -11.87
C LEU A 411 16.13 -23.82 -13.41
N VAL A 412 16.23 -25.01 -14.01
CA VAL A 412 16.02 -25.22 -15.44
C VAL A 412 14.67 -25.90 -15.64
N SER A 413 13.81 -25.28 -16.43
CA SER A 413 12.46 -25.77 -16.77
C SER A 413 12.26 -25.82 -18.27
N VAL A 414 11.53 -26.81 -18.78
CA VAL A 414 11.10 -26.87 -20.18
C VAL A 414 9.85 -25.99 -20.36
N GLY A 415 9.83 -25.12 -21.35
CA GLY A 415 8.65 -24.31 -21.67
C GLY A 415 7.54 -25.16 -22.30
N ALA A 416 6.34 -25.14 -21.73
CA ALA A 416 5.24 -26.04 -22.11
C ALA A 416 4.85 -25.98 -23.61
N HIS A 417 4.87 -24.78 -24.22
CA HIS A 417 4.37 -24.59 -25.59
C HIS A 417 5.46 -24.70 -26.67
N GLY A 418 6.62 -24.09 -26.47
CA GLY A 418 7.73 -24.12 -27.44
C GLY A 418 8.80 -25.19 -27.17
N GLY A 419 8.71 -25.93 -26.06
CA GLY A 419 9.69 -26.95 -25.66
C GLY A 419 11.11 -26.45 -25.38
N ARG A 420 11.40 -25.15 -25.54
CA ARG A 420 12.71 -24.54 -25.25
C ARG A 420 13.04 -24.63 -23.76
N LEU A 421 14.32 -24.81 -23.43
CA LEU A 421 14.77 -24.72 -22.04
C LEU A 421 14.72 -23.27 -21.56
N ARG A 422 14.44 -23.06 -20.27
CA ARG A 422 14.54 -21.77 -19.59
C ARG A 422 15.26 -21.95 -18.27
N ALA A 423 16.41 -21.27 -18.12
CA ALA A 423 17.14 -21.15 -16.87
C ALA A 423 16.64 -19.93 -16.08
N ARG A 424 16.54 -20.04 -14.75
CA ARG A 424 16.27 -18.93 -13.82
C ARG A 424 16.87 -19.20 -12.43
N VAL A 425 17.24 -18.15 -11.71
CA VAL A 425 17.55 -18.23 -10.27
C VAL A 425 16.43 -17.51 -9.52
N PRO A 426 15.63 -18.18 -8.66
CA PRO A 426 14.44 -17.58 -8.03
C PRO A 426 14.69 -16.28 -7.27
N ALA A 427 15.80 -16.16 -6.56
CA ALA A 427 16.19 -14.94 -5.85
C ALA A 427 16.52 -13.76 -6.79
N TYR A 428 16.93 -14.03 -8.03
CA TYR A 428 17.52 -13.04 -8.95
C TYR A 428 16.93 -13.13 -10.36
N PRO A 429 15.67 -12.70 -10.58
CA PRO A 429 14.96 -12.82 -11.86
C PRO A 429 15.59 -12.02 -13.01
N HIS A 430 16.39 -10.98 -12.70
CA HIS A 430 17.06 -10.12 -13.68
C HIS A 430 18.55 -10.47 -13.89
N THR A 431 18.94 -11.72 -13.65
CA THR A 431 20.32 -12.17 -13.91
C THR A 431 20.66 -12.07 -15.40
N PRO A 432 21.71 -11.32 -15.79
CA PRO A 432 22.10 -11.22 -17.19
C PRO A 432 22.58 -12.56 -17.74
N ARG A 433 22.52 -12.73 -19.06
CA ARG A 433 22.99 -13.91 -19.80
C ARG A 433 22.26 -15.24 -19.53
N MET A 434 21.17 -15.24 -18.73
CA MET A 434 20.25 -16.39 -18.60
C MET A 434 19.72 -16.95 -19.94
N PRO A 435 19.32 -16.16 -20.96
CA PRO A 435 18.89 -16.72 -22.24
C PRO A 435 20.05 -17.38 -23.03
N GLU A 436 21.28 -16.87 -22.90
CA GLU A 436 22.47 -17.47 -23.52
C GLU A 436 22.79 -18.83 -22.89
N LEU A 437 22.72 -18.93 -21.55
CA LEU A 437 22.85 -20.20 -20.83
C LEU A 437 21.75 -21.19 -21.25
N ALA A 438 20.49 -20.73 -21.39
CA ALA A 438 19.39 -21.57 -21.83
C ALA A 438 19.58 -22.08 -23.28
N ALA A 439 20.15 -21.26 -24.17
CA ALA A 439 20.55 -21.68 -25.51
C ALA A 439 21.73 -22.68 -25.49
N ALA A 440 22.79 -22.41 -24.71
CA ALA A 440 23.94 -23.30 -24.57
C ALA A 440 23.57 -24.68 -24.02
N LEU A 441 22.63 -24.74 -23.06
CA LEU A 441 22.01 -25.98 -22.57
C LEU A 441 21.14 -26.66 -23.64
N THR A 442 20.44 -25.89 -24.48
CA THR A 442 19.58 -26.43 -25.55
C THR A 442 20.39 -27.10 -26.66
N HIS A 443 21.59 -26.58 -26.97
CA HIS A 443 22.54 -27.15 -27.92
C HIS A 443 23.63 -28.03 -27.27
N ALA A 444 23.46 -28.42 -25.99
CA ALA A 444 24.38 -29.27 -25.22
C ALA A 444 25.88 -28.86 -25.25
N ASN A 445 26.19 -27.56 -25.45
CA ASN A 445 27.55 -27.08 -25.68
C ASN A 445 28.35 -27.02 -24.37
N ARG A 446 29.00 -28.14 -24.02
CA ARG A 446 29.75 -28.33 -22.76
C ARG A 446 30.74 -27.21 -22.42
N ALA A 447 31.45 -26.67 -23.41
CA ALA A 447 32.44 -25.61 -23.18
C ALA A 447 31.79 -24.30 -22.71
N HIS A 448 30.75 -23.84 -23.42
CA HIS A 448 30.01 -22.63 -23.05
C HIS A 448 29.26 -22.82 -21.73
N VAL A 449 28.61 -23.97 -21.52
CA VAL A 449 27.93 -24.27 -20.25
C VAL A 449 28.90 -24.23 -19.06
N ARG A 450 30.12 -24.78 -19.20
CA ARG A 450 31.17 -24.69 -18.17
C ARG A 450 31.58 -23.23 -17.92
N GLN A 451 31.78 -22.42 -18.96
CA GLN A 451 32.09 -21.00 -18.81
C GLN A 451 30.98 -20.23 -18.06
N PHE A 452 29.71 -20.40 -18.46
CA PHE A 452 28.57 -19.75 -17.79
C PHE A 452 28.41 -20.20 -16.33
N LEU A 453 28.53 -21.49 -16.02
CA LEU A 453 28.50 -22.00 -14.65
C LEU A 453 29.64 -21.42 -13.81
N THR A 454 30.85 -21.28 -14.38
CA THR A 454 31.97 -20.60 -13.72
C THR A 454 31.69 -19.12 -13.48
N THR A 455 31.13 -18.39 -14.44
CA THR A 455 30.72 -16.98 -14.26
C THR A 455 29.67 -16.84 -13.15
N LEU A 456 28.68 -17.74 -13.08
CA LEU A 456 27.68 -17.75 -12.01
C LEU A 456 28.30 -18.07 -10.64
N ARG A 457 29.23 -19.03 -10.55
CA ARG A 457 30.00 -19.32 -9.31
C ARG A 457 30.73 -18.08 -8.77
N TYR A 458 31.16 -17.15 -9.62
CA TYR A 458 31.79 -15.89 -9.19
C TYR A 458 30.78 -14.75 -8.92
N LEU A 459 29.76 -14.56 -9.75
CA LEU A 459 28.80 -13.46 -9.59
C LEU A 459 27.79 -13.69 -8.45
N GLN A 460 27.36 -14.94 -8.24
CA GLN A 460 26.30 -15.24 -7.31
C GLN A 460 26.66 -14.93 -5.83
N PRO A 461 27.86 -15.26 -5.32
CA PRO A 461 28.29 -14.84 -3.97
C PRO A 461 28.40 -13.32 -3.79
N ILE A 462 28.69 -12.57 -4.87
CA ILE A 462 28.75 -11.10 -4.83
C ILE A 462 27.35 -10.52 -4.62
N ILE A 463 26.36 -11.02 -5.37
CA ILE A 463 24.96 -10.55 -5.28
C ILE A 463 24.33 -10.96 -3.93
N ILE A 464 24.61 -12.17 -3.44
CA ILE A 464 24.15 -12.67 -2.13
C ILE A 464 24.63 -11.77 -0.98
N ARG A 465 25.92 -11.36 -1.00
CA ARG A 465 26.49 -10.47 0.03
C ARG A 465 26.02 -9.02 -0.06
N LEU A 466 25.51 -8.57 -1.20
CA LEU A 466 25.08 -7.19 -1.43
C LEU A 466 23.62 -6.89 -1.00
N LEU A 467 22.77 -7.90 -0.87
CA LEU A 467 21.32 -7.71 -0.71
C LEU A 467 20.73 -8.17 0.63
N ASN A 468 21.36 -9.11 1.33
CA ASN A 468 20.75 -9.80 2.48
C ASN A 468 21.29 -9.37 3.86
N GLY A 469 21.86 -8.16 3.98
CA GLY A 469 22.32 -7.61 5.26
C GLY A 469 22.29 -6.08 5.31
N PRO A 470 22.31 -5.47 6.51
CA PRO A 470 22.30 -4.00 6.68
C PRO A 470 23.61 -3.30 6.28
N LEU A 471 24.57 -4.04 5.71
CA LEU A 471 25.91 -3.58 5.32
C LEU A 471 26.01 -3.43 3.81
N LYS A 472 25.89 -2.19 3.30
CA LYS A 472 26.07 -1.89 1.86
C LYS A 472 27.56 -1.88 1.52
N CYS A 473 28.03 -2.85 0.74
CA CYS A 473 29.42 -2.92 0.28
C CYS A 473 29.63 -2.05 -0.97
N PHE A 474 30.69 -1.23 -1.01
CA PHE A 474 31.03 -0.43 -2.20
C PHE A 474 32.06 -1.15 -3.09
N ASN A 475 31.77 -1.26 -4.39
CA ASN A 475 32.67 -1.88 -5.37
C ASN A 475 33.80 -0.91 -5.78
N ALA A 476 34.88 -0.85 -5.00
CA ALA A 476 36.11 -0.13 -5.32
C ALA A 476 36.96 -0.85 -6.40
N HIS A 477 36.40 -1.07 -7.59
CA HIS A 477 37.03 -1.82 -8.69
C HIS A 477 38.08 -1.04 -9.50
N ALA A 478 38.55 0.12 -8.99
CA ALA A 478 39.28 1.13 -9.76
C ALA A 478 40.59 1.60 -9.09
N ALA A 479 41.41 0.66 -8.60
CA ALA A 479 42.81 0.91 -8.24
C ALA A 479 43.67 -0.35 -8.47
N HIS A 480 44.89 -0.17 -8.98
CA HIS A 480 45.89 -1.23 -9.28
C HIS A 480 45.57 -2.22 -10.42
N ALA A 481 45.17 -1.72 -11.59
CA ALA A 481 45.35 -2.45 -12.86
C ALA A 481 46.80 -2.31 -13.40
N ARG A 482 47.82 -2.53 -12.55
CA ARG A 482 49.26 -2.44 -12.92
C ARG A 482 50.17 -3.23 -11.96
N ALA A 483 49.95 -4.55 -11.89
CA ALA A 483 50.91 -5.54 -11.35
C ALA A 483 50.58 -6.90 -11.97
N GLY A 484 51.58 -7.66 -12.42
CA GLY A 484 51.38 -8.90 -13.17
C GLY A 484 51.19 -10.13 -12.27
N ARG A 485 50.28 -11.02 -12.69
CA ARG A 485 50.00 -12.38 -12.14
C ARG A 485 49.34 -12.40 -10.74
N ARG A 486 48.49 -13.42 -10.53
CA ARG A 486 47.66 -13.72 -9.32
C ARG A 486 46.59 -12.69 -8.96
N ALA A 487 45.35 -12.95 -9.39
CA ALA A 487 44.17 -12.14 -9.08
C ALA A 487 43.65 -12.34 -7.64
N HIS A 488 44.36 -11.78 -6.65
CA HIS A 488 43.87 -11.72 -5.27
C HIS A 488 42.77 -10.67 -5.13
N VAL A 489 41.51 -11.11 -5.04
CA VAL A 489 40.35 -10.22 -4.85
C VAL A 489 40.45 -9.50 -3.51
N ARG A 490 40.47 -8.16 -3.54
CA ARG A 490 40.43 -7.30 -2.35
C ARG A 490 38.98 -6.93 -2.07
N GLN A 491 38.45 -7.30 -0.92
CA GLN A 491 37.12 -6.86 -0.48
C GLN A 491 37.25 -5.78 0.61
N PHE A 492 36.38 -4.78 0.53
CA PHE A 492 36.32 -3.64 1.44
C PHE A 492 34.89 -3.55 2.00
N LEU A 493 34.73 -3.82 3.29
CA LEU A 493 33.48 -3.56 4.02
C LEU A 493 33.50 -2.12 4.55
N THR A 494 32.33 -1.50 4.67
CA THR A 494 32.18 -0.20 5.36
C THR A 494 30.88 -0.16 6.16
N THR A 495 30.99 0.13 7.46
CA THR A 495 29.85 0.31 8.37
C THR A 495 29.31 1.74 8.26
N LEU A 496 28.33 1.96 7.38
CA LEU A 496 27.76 3.28 7.03
C LEU A 496 26.93 3.97 8.15
N ARG A 497 27.41 3.98 9.39
CA ARG A 497 26.79 4.70 10.52
C ARG A 497 27.68 5.79 11.14
N TYR A 498 29.00 5.71 10.94
CA TYR A 498 29.96 6.66 11.52
C TYR A 498 30.94 7.14 10.46
N LEU A 499 31.51 8.33 10.65
CA LEU A 499 32.39 9.00 9.69
C LEU A 499 33.76 8.31 9.48
N GLN A 500 34.11 7.30 10.28
CA GLN A 500 35.28 6.45 10.07
C GLN A 500 34.88 5.06 9.52
N PRO A 501 35.28 4.70 8.28
CA PRO A 501 34.95 3.42 7.68
C PRO A 501 35.86 2.28 8.19
N ILE A 502 35.31 1.35 8.97
CA ILE A 502 36.00 0.14 9.42
C ILE A 502 36.10 -0.86 8.25
N ILE A 503 37.29 -1.05 7.68
CA ILE A 503 37.51 -1.97 6.56
C ILE A 503 38.00 -3.34 7.05
N ILE A 504 37.08 -4.30 7.03
CA ILE A 504 37.41 -5.73 7.19
C ILE A 504 37.87 -6.30 5.84
N ARG A 505 39.09 -6.83 5.79
CA ARG A 505 39.72 -7.44 4.60
C ARG A 505 39.71 -8.96 4.67
N LEU A 506 39.04 -9.61 3.72
CA LEU A 506 39.05 -11.07 3.55
C LEU A 506 40.18 -11.52 2.61
N LEU A 507 40.81 -12.66 2.91
CA LEU A 507 41.87 -13.30 2.11
C LEU A 507 41.69 -14.82 2.09
N ASN A 508 41.47 -15.40 0.91
CA ASN A 508 41.60 -16.84 0.70
C ASN A 508 43.03 -17.18 0.24
N GLY A 509 43.51 -18.37 0.62
CA GLY A 509 44.82 -18.90 0.21
C GLY A 509 44.97 -19.18 -1.29
N PRO A 510 46.18 -19.54 -1.75
CA PRO A 510 46.49 -19.70 -3.17
C PRO A 510 45.73 -20.88 -3.82
N LEU A 511 45.26 -20.65 -5.04
CA LEU A 511 44.63 -21.66 -5.91
C LEU A 511 45.64 -22.74 -6.31
N ASN A 512 45.47 -23.98 -5.83
CA ASN A 512 46.18 -25.15 -6.40
C ASN A 512 45.48 -26.50 -6.12
N CYS A 513 44.16 -26.57 -6.35
CA CYS A 513 43.35 -27.76 -6.10
C CYS A 513 42.21 -27.92 -7.12
N PHE A 514 42.55 -28.25 -8.37
CA PHE A 514 41.58 -28.37 -9.47
C PHE A 514 40.78 -29.68 -9.49
N ASN A 515 41.15 -30.68 -8.67
CA ASN A 515 40.57 -32.03 -8.65
C ASN A 515 40.16 -32.54 -7.24
N ALA A 516 40.09 -31.67 -6.23
CA ALA A 516 39.64 -32.04 -4.88
C ALA A 516 38.20 -31.58 -4.62
N SER A 517 37.43 -32.35 -3.85
CA SER A 517 36.06 -32.00 -3.47
C SER A 517 36.05 -30.79 -2.52
N TRP A 518 35.35 -29.72 -2.91
CA TRP A 518 35.29 -28.47 -2.15
C TRP A 518 34.39 -28.59 -0.91
N ARG A 519 34.87 -29.31 0.10
CA ARG A 519 34.29 -29.41 1.46
C ARG A 519 35.10 -28.68 2.54
N ALA A 520 36.19 -28.01 2.17
CA ALA A 520 37.03 -27.28 3.11
C ALA A 520 36.31 -26.04 3.68
N LYS A 521 36.30 -25.90 5.01
CA LYS A 521 36.13 -24.59 5.65
C LYS A 521 37.26 -23.66 5.17
N GLY A 522 36.95 -22.39 4.98
CA GLY A 522 37.98 -21.36 4.79
C GLY A 522 38.26 -20.65 6.12
N ASP A 523 39.53 -20.55 6.49
CA ASP A 523 39.94 -19.75 7.65
C ASP A 523 39.78 -18.26 7.34
N PHE A 524 39.22 -17.50 8.26
CA PHE A 524 39.02 -16.05 8.13
C PHE A 524 39.94 -15.30 9.11
N ARG A 525 40.52 -14.19 8.65
CA ARG A 525 41.25 -13.23 9.49
C ARG A 525 40.61 -11.85 9.33
N TYR A 526 40.62 -11.07 10.40
CA TYR A 526 39.89 -9.82 10.50
C TYR A 526 40.86 -8.68 10.84
N PHE A 527 40.65 -7.51 10.22
CA PHE A 527 41.51 -6.34 10.38
C PHE A 527 40.65 -5.10 10.56
N LEU A 528 41.19 -4.11 11.26
CA LEU A 528 40.64 -2.77 11.42
C LEU A 528 41.62 -1.74 10.83
N THR A 529 41.08 -0.70 10.20
CA THR A 529 41.88 0.32 9.50
C THR A 529 41.40 1.71 9.83
N THR A 530 42.31 2.63 10.14
CA THR A 530 42.01 4.07 10.15
C THR A 530 42.34 4.68 8.79
N ILE A 531 41.57 5.70 8.41
CA ILE A 531 41.65 6.33 7.09
C ILE A 531 41.50 7.84 7.26
N THR A 532 42.37 8.60 6.61
CA THR A 532 42.21 10.05 6.46
C THR A 532 41.89 10.39 5.00
N ALA A 533 41.02 11.38 4.80
CA ALA A 533 40.76 11.95 3.48
C ALA A 533 41.90 12.91 3.12
N SER A 534 42.57 12.70 1.99
CA SER A 534 43.65 13.60 1.57
C SER A 534 43.09 14.85 0.90
N SER A 535 43.24 16.02 1.53
CA SER A 535 42.95 17.32 0.92
C SER A 535 43.96 17.65 -0.18
N SER A 536 43.62 17.33 -1.43
CA SER A 536 44.45 17.65 -2.59
C SER A 536 44.27 19.13 -2.98
N SER A 537 45.21 19.98 -2.59
CA SER A 537 45.30 21.36 -3.06
C SER A 537 45.79 21.40 -4.52
N ASN A 538 44.88 21.64 -5.47
CA ASN A 538 45.11 22.49 -6.65
C ASN A 538 43.84 22.68 -7.49
N ASN A 539 43.76 23.81 -8.18
CA ASN A 539 42.58 24.27 -8.92
C ASN A 539 42.47 23.64 -10.31
N ALA A 540 41.32 23.04 -10.63
CA ALA A 540 40.74 22.99 -11.98
C ALA A 540 39.25 22.66 -11.89
N ALA A 541 38.38 23.41 -12.58
CA ALA A 541 36.94 23.19 -12.55
C ALA A 541 36.52 22.06 -13.51
N SER A 542 35.89 21.00 -13.00
CA SER A 542 35.02 20.11 -13.79
C SER A 542 33.97 19.45 -12.89
N THR A 543 32.71 19.45 -13.33
CA THR A 543 31.55 18.92 -12.58
C THR A 543 31.40 17.41 -12.78
N ALA A 544 32.39 16.65 -12.30
CA ALA A 544 32.32 15.19 -12.16
C ALA A 544 32.45 14.79 -10.67
N THR A 545 31.78 13.70 -10.27
CA THR A 545 31.68 13.29 -8.87
C THR A 545 33.05 13.05 -8.22
N ALA A 546 33.40 13.92 -7.27
CA ALA A 546 34.69 13.89 -6.58
C ALA A 546 34.87 12.58 -5.79
N ARG A 547 35.64 11.65 -6.35
CA ARG A 547 36.12 10.47 -5.62
C ARG A 547 37.19 10.93 -4.63
N ALA A 548 36.78 11.15 -3.38
CA ALA A 548 37.70 11.43 -2.29
C ALA A 548 38.76 10.32 -2.21
N PHE A 549 40.03 10.68 -2.43
CA PHE A 549 41.13 9.74 -2.29
C PHE A 549 41.39 9.48 -0.81
N LEU A 550 41.17 8.24 -0.41
CA LEU A 550 41.27 7.77 0.97
C LEU A 550 42.64 7.15 1.20
N LYS A 551 43.45 7.75 2.08
CA LYS A 551 44.79 7.27 2.41
C LYS A 551 44.70 6.41 3.67
N LEU A 552 45.06 5.13 3.55
CA LEU A 552 45.04 4.17 4.66
C LEU A 552 46.18 4.50 5.62
N HIS A 553 45.85 4.78 6.88
CA HIS A 553 46.79 5.33 7.85
C HIS A 553 47.37 4.27 8.79
N SER A 554 46.57 3.32 9.26
CA SER A 554 47.04 2.14 9.99
C SER A 554 46.23 0.87 9.65
N LEU A 555 46.80 -0.28 9.99
CA LEU A 555 46.22 -1.61 9.85
C LEU A 555 46.50 -2.37 11.15
N VAL A 556 45.44 -2.80 11.85
CA VAL A 556 45.51 -3.56 13.10
C VAL A 556 44.79 -4.88 12.88
N GLU A 557 45.44 -6.02 13.18
CA GLU A 557 44.78 -7.33 13.16
C GLU A 557 43.88 -7.44 14.39
N LEU A 558 42.62 -7.85 14.19
CA LEU A 558 41.66 -8.06 15.26
C LEU A 558 41.75 -9.52 15.69
N ASP A 559 42.30 -9.75 16.89
CA ASP A 559 42.19 -11.05 17.55
C ASP A 559 40.70 -11.39 17.76
N THR A 560 40.26 -12.50 17.17
CA THR A 560 38.89 -12.98 17.29
C THR A 560 38.61 -13.54 18.68
N PHE A 561 39.61 -14.09 19.37
CA PHE A 561 39.44 -14.76 20.66
C PHE A 561 39.05 -13.76 21.76
N THR A 562 39.79 -12.66 21.91
CA THR A 562 39.47 -11.58 22.87
C THR A 562 38.26 -10.72 22.48
N LEU A 563 37.71 -10.88 21.27
CA LEU A 563 36.46 -10.25 20.83
C LEU A 563 35.22 -11.15 21.01
N THR A 564 35.36 -12.48 20.98
CA THR A 564 34.27 -13.43 21.26
C THR A 564 34.22 -13.89 22.72
N HIS A 565 35.30 -13.69 23.49
CA HIS A 565 35.39 -14.06 24.90
C HIS A 565 35.71 -12.83 25.76
N GLY A 566 34.73 -12.39 26.56
CA GLY A 566 34.90 -11.33 27.56
C GLY A 566 35.41 -11.89 28.89
N PRO A 567 35.70 -11.02 29.89
CA PRO A 567 36.29 -11.42 31.17
C PRO A 567 35.39 -12.35 32.03
N PHE A 568 34.13 -12.54 31.64
CA PHE A 568 33.17 -13.44 32.29
C PHE A 568 32.67 -14.57 31.36
N THR A 569 33.26 -14.72 30.16
CA THR A 569 32.92 -15.82 29.26
C THR A 569 33.65 -17.09 29.72
N PRO A 570 32.95 -18.19 30.05
CA PRO A 570 33.62 -19.42 30.44
C PRO A 570 34.39 -19.98 29.24
N LEU A 571 35.70 -20.16 29.41
CA LEU A 571 36.52 -20.90 28.47
C LEU A 571 36.32 -22.39 28.75
N ASP A 572 35.74 -23.11 27.78
CA ASP A 572 35.58 -24.57 27.83
C ASP A 572 36.95 -25.26 27.73
N THR A 573 37.67 -25.33 28.85
CA THR A 573 38.86 -26.16 28.97
C THR A 573 38.46 -27.64 29.02
N PRO A 574 39.12 -28.54 28.26
CA PRO A 574 38.78 -29.96 28.20
C PRO A 574 39.16 -30.66 29.52
N GLY A 575 38.28 -30.55 30.51
CA GLY A 575 38.45 -31.09 31.87
C GLY A 575 37.44 -30.55 32.89
N MET A 576 36.85 -29.38 32.66
CA MET A 576 35.87 -28.77 33.58
C MET A 576 34.50 -29.47 33.48
N GLN A 577 34.13 -30.33 34.44
CA GLN A 577 32.76 -30.84 34.51
C GLN A 577 31.79 -29.75 35.00
N PRO A 578 30.68 -29.47 34.27
CA PRO A 578 29.72 -28.44 34.69
C PRO A 578 28.94 -28.88 35.93
N GLY A 579 29.03 -28.07 37.00
CA GLY A 579 28.39 -28.33 38.29
C GLY A 579 26.87 -28.57 38.19
N LYS A 580 26.37 -29.57 38.92
CA LYS A 580 24.97 -30.02 38.86
C LYS A 580 23.98 -28.92 39.33
N ARG A 581 23.26 -28.30 38.39
CA ARG A 581 21.92 -27.67 38.61
C ARG A 581 21.13 -27.53 37.30
N LYS A 582 20.72 -28.67 36.71
CA LYS A 582 19.65 -28.71 35.69
C LYS A 582 18.33 -29.14 36.35
N LEU A 583 17.38 -28.22 36.42
CA LEU A 583 15.98 -28.53 36.70
C LEU A 583 15.23 -28.81 35.39
N SER A 584 14.25 -29.71 35.44
CA SER A 584 13.26 -30.03 34.39
C SER A 584 13.81 -30.32 32.98
N ALA A 585 13.97 -31.61 32.66
CA ALA A 585 14.12 -32.09 31.29
C ALA A 585 12.74 -32.35 30.65
N ALA A 586 12.00 -31.29 30.30
CA ALA A 586 10.71 -31.40 29.64
C ALA A 586 10.51 -30.35 28.52
N SER A 587 10.12 -30.82 27.33
CA SER A 587 9.59 -30.01 26.22
C SER A 587 10.42 -28.83 25.68
N THR A 588 11.74 -28.98 25.57
CA THR A 588 12.46 -28.27 24.49
C THR A 588 12.15 -28.94 23.15
N ARG A 589 10.99 -28.62 22.57
CA ARG A 589 10.80 -28.75 21.12
C ARG A 589 11.99 -28.06 20.47
N ALA A 590 12.79 -28.80 19.70
CA ALA A 590 13.85 -28.23 18.91
C ALA A 590 13.25 -27.34 17.82
N VAL A 591 13.01 -26.07 18.16
CA VAL A 591 12.78 -25.01 17.19
C VAL A 591 13.98 -25.06 16.26
N ARG A 592 13.77 -25.58 15.04
CA ARG A 592 14.77 -25.53 13.98
C ARG A 592 14.88 -24.06 13.58
N VAL A 593 15.68 -23.32 14.35
CA VAL A 593 16.17 -22.00 13.99
C VAL A 593 16.72 -22.16 12.57
N ARG A 594 16.05 -21.53 11.61
CA ARG A 594 16.54 -21.46 10.23
C ARG A 594 17.78 -20.58 10.28
N GLN A 595 18.93 -21.19 10.54
CA GLN A 595 20.22 -20.55 10.36
C GLN A 595 20.21 -19.96 8.93
N PRO A 596 20.29 -18.62 8.77
CA PRO A 596 20.43 -18.06 7.45
C PRO A 596 21.77 -18.57 6.90
N ALA A 597 21.78 -19.06 5.66
CA ALA A 597 22.92 -19.81 5.09
C ALA A 597 24.24 -19.03 4.98
N TYR A 598 24.24 -17.76 5.40
CA TYR A 598 25.36 -16.81 5.36
C TYR A 598 25.65 -16.15 6.72
N PHE A 599 25.12 -16.70 7.82
CA PHE A 599 25.49 -16.24 9.17
C PHE A 599 26.86 -16.79 9.58
N LEU A 600 27.89 -15.94 9.52
CA LEU A 600 29.21 -16.17 10.12
C LEU A 600 29.18 -15.61 11.56
N PRO A 601 29.19 -16.44 12.62
CA PRO A 601 29.02 -15.95 13.99
C PRO A 601 30.14 -15.01 14.42
N GLU A 602 31.39 -15.37 14.12
CA GLU A 602 32.60 -14.57 14.42
C GLU A 602 32.48 -13.14 13.87
N LEU A 603 32.17 -13.01 12.57
CA LEU A 603 31.98 -11.71 11.92
C LEU A 603 30.84 -10.91 12.58
N ALA A 604 29.75 -11.57 12.98
CA ALA A 604 28.64 -10.91 13.66
C ALA A 604 29.06 -10.38 15.06
N HIS A 605 29.83 -11.15 15.83
CA HIS A 605 30.37 -10.70 17.12
C HIS A 605 31.38 -9.55 16.96
N VAL A 606 32.31 -9.64 16.00
CA VAL A 606 33.29 -8.58 15.70
C VAL A 606 32.58 -7.28 15.28
N VAL A 607 31.56 -7.35 14.43
CA VAL A 607 30.78 -6.17 14.02
C VAL A 607 29.97 -5.58 15.18
N ALA A 608 29.37 -6.41 16.03
CA ALA A 608 28.63 -5.94 17.21
C ALA A 608 29.54 -5.22 18.22
N ALA A 609 30.69 -5.81 18.56
CA ALA A 609 31.68 -5.20 19.46
C ALA A 609 32.24 -3.87 18.92
N ALA A 610 32.39 -3.75 17.60
CA ALA A 610 32.81 -2.51 16.95
C ALA A 610 31.72 -1.41 17.00
N ASP A 611 30.47 -1.74 16.67
CA ASP A 611 29.33 -0.81 16.69
C ASP A 611 28.97 -0.33 18.11
N GLU A 612 29.37 -1.04 19.15
CA GLU A 612 29.23 -0.61 20.54
C GLU A 612 30.42 0.22 21.06
N ARG A 613 31.66 -0.08 20.67
CA ARG A 613 32.85 0.66 21.17
C ARG A 613 33.13 1.96 20.43
N VAL A 614 32.96 2.01 19.11
CA VAL A 614 33.31 3.19 18.28
C VAL A 614 32.58 4.48 18.71
N PRO A 615 31.28 4.48 19.05
CA PRO A 615 30.60 5.69 19.54
C PRO A 615 31.27 6.30 20.77
N PHE A 616 31.72 5.48 21.73
CA PHE A 616 32.37 5.96 22.94
C PHE A 616 33.76 6.54 22.65
N VAL A 617 34.53 5.95 21.73
CA VAL A 617 35.85 6.49 21.34
C VAL A 617 35.72 7.88 20.72
N ASN A 618 34.75 8.07 19.82
CA ASN A 618 34.49 9.37 19.20
C ASN A 618 34.04 10.40 20.25
N LEU A 619 33.09 10.04 21.13
CA LEU A 619 32.61 10.95 22.18
C LEU A 619 33.70 11.29 23.21
N ALA A 620 34.57 10.34 23.56
CA ALA A 620 35.72 10.55 24.44
C ALA A 620 36.70 11.57 23.85
N GLN A 621 37.03 11.45 22.55
CA GLN A 621 37.90 12.42 21.87
C GLN A 621 37.30 13.83 21.85
N GLU A 622 36.02 13.96 21.51
CA GLU A 622 35.30 15.26 21.46
C GLU A 622 35.15 15.91 22.85
N LEU A 623 34.99 15.12 23.91
CA LEU A 623 34.95 15.59 25.30
C LEU A 623 36.34 16.01 25.81
N ALA A 624 37.38 15.22 25.54
CA ALA A 624 38.76 15.55 25.90
C ALA A 624 39.24 16.84 25.21
N ALA A 625 38.90 17.03 23.94
CA ALA A 625 39.17 18.26 23.19
C ALA A 625 38.50 19.52 23.79
N ARG A 626 37.44 19.34 24.59
CA ARG A 626 36.72 20.40 25.30
C ARG A 626 37.06 20.47 26.81
N GLY A 627 38.17 19.86 27.23
CA GLY A 627 38.67 19.94 28.60
C GLY A 627 37.90 19.10 29.63
N VAL A 628 37.08 18.14 29.20
CA VAL A 628 36.47 17.14 30.10
C VAL A 628 37.43 15.98 30.29
N THR A 629 37.75 15.64 31.55
CA THR A 629 38.60 14.48 31.86
C THR A 629 37.75 13.24 32.14
N HIS A 630 38.15 12.08 31.61
CA HIS A 630 37.41 10.82 31.74
C HIS A 630 38.33 9.62 31.97
N GLY A 631 37.82 8.59 32.64
CA GLY A 631 38.51 7.32 32.91
C GLY A 631 38.52 6.32 31.74
N GLY A 632 38.23 6.77 30.52
CA GLY A 632 38.08 5.93 29.34
C GLY A 632 36.80 5.09 29.34
N VAL A 633 36.73 4.14 28.41
CA VAL A 633 35.58 3.23 28.24
C VAL A 633 35.83 1.97 29.05
N GLN A 634 34.93 1.67 29.99
CA GLN A 634 35.04 0.54 30.91
C GLN A 634 33.78 -0.34 30.80
N ALA A 635 33.92 -1.64 31.06
CA ALA A 635 32.76 -2.49 31.26
C ALA A 635 32.18 -2.23 32.66
N GLU A 636 30.86 -2.08 32.77
CA GLU A 636 30.22 -2.00 34.09
C GLU A 636 30.34 -3.32 34.85
N TRP A 637 30.22 -3.25 36.17
CA TRP A 637 30.17 -4.40 37.09
C TRP A 637 29.06 -5.42 36.76
N SER A 638 28.07 -5.02 35.97
CA SER A 638 27.00 -5.86 35.42
C SER A 638 27.44 -6.77 34.25
N GLY A 639 28.69 -6.60 33.76
CA GLY A 639 29.28 -7.36 32.65
C GLY A 639 28.62 -7.15 31.28
N SER A 640 27.54 -6.37 31.22
CA SER A 640 26.58 -6.35 30.11
C SER A 640 26.43 -4.98 29.42
N ALA A 641 27.14 -3.97 29.91
CA ALA A 641 27.09 -2.59 29.39
C ALA A 641 28.48 -1.93 29.42
N LEU A 642 28.70 -1.00 28.50
CA LEU A 642 29.85 -0.10 28.50
C LEU A 642 29.46 1.24 29.13
N GLY A 643 30.35 1.76 29.98
CA GLY A 643 30.23 3.08 30.61
C GLY A 643 31.54 3.85 30.53
N MET A 644 31.43 5.17 30.40
CA MET A 644 32.55 6.10 30.47
C MET A 644 32.38 7.00 31.70
N ARG A 645 33.28 6.85 32.68
CA ARG A 645 33.27 7.66 33.90
C ARG A 645 33.95 9.00 33.64
N ILE A 646 33.27 10.10 33.93
CA ILE A 646 33.85 11.44 33.93
C ILE A 646 34.52 11.68 35.28
N VAL A 647 35.70 12.31 35.26
CA VAL A 647 36.55 12.56 36.42
C VAL A 647 36.42 14.01 36.88
N ALA A 648 36.57 14.98 35.96
CA ALA A 648 36.32 16.39 36.23
C ALA A 648 35.66 17.09 35.03
N LEU A 649 34.78 18.04 35.35
CA LEU A 649 34.02 18.86 34.41
C LEU A 649 34.51 20.32 34.44
N PRO A 650 34.60 21.02 33.29
CA PRO A 650 35.07 22.40 33.21
C PRO A 650 34.14 23.38 33.95
N ARG A 651 34.63 24.60 34.17
CA ARG A 651 33.85 25.72 34.72
C ARG A 651 33.17 26.47 33.57
N PRO A 652 31.84 26.66 33.57
CA PRO A 652 31.16 27.53 32.62
C PRO A 652 31.56 29.00 32.78
N GLU A 653 31.56 29.73 31.67
CA GLU A 653 31.83 31.17 31.65
C GLU A 653 30.78 31.95 32.46
N GLY A 654 31.20 32.94 33.25
CA GLY A 654 30.28 33.75 34.06
C GLY A 654 29.66 33.07 35.30
N ALA A 655 30.00 31.81 35.61
CA ALA A 655 29.60 31.16 36.86
C ALA A 655 30.50 31.57 38.05
N SER A 656 29.91 31.73 39.25
CA SER A 656 30.68 32.11 40.45
C SER A 656 31.54 30.95 40.96
N GLU A 657 32.72 31.26 41.49
CA GLU A 657 33.73 30.24 41.83
C GLU A 657 33.31 29.42 43.06
N ALA A 658 32.82 30.11 44.10
CA ALA A 658 32.33 29.49 45.31
C ALA A 658 31.15 28.52 45.04
N ALA A 659 30.17 28.92 44.21
CA ALA A 659 29.05 28.05 43.87
C ALA A 659 29.50 26.85 43.00
N ALA A 660 30.42 27.06 42.05
CA ALA A 660 30.98 25.96 41.25
C ALA A 660 31.79 24.97 42.09
N ALA A 661 32.52 25.45 43.11
CA ALA A 661 33.23 24.62 44.07
C ALA A 661 32.25 23.86 44.99
N ALA A 662 31.23 24.53 45.54
CA ALA A 662 30.21 23.92 46.38
C ALA A 662 29.39 22.83 45.64
N LEU A 663 29.10 23.04 44.35
CA LEU A 663 28.47 22.04 43.50
C LEU A 663 29.38 20.84 43.23
N ARG A 664 30.68 21.07 42.96
CA ARG A 664 31.67 20.01 42.78
C ARG A 664 31.89 19.19 44.04
N ALA A 665 31.91 19.81 45.22
CA ALA A 665 32.00 19.12 46.51
C ALA A 665 30.79 18.19 46.78
N ARG A 666 29.65 18.44 46.12
CA ARG A 666 28.47 17.56 46.16
C ARG A 666 28.43 16.50 45.06
N LEU A 667 29.35 16.50 44.09
CA LEU A 667 29.34 15.56 42.97
C LEU A 667 30.00 14.22 43.36
N LEU A 668 29.19 13.16 43.46
CA LEU A 668 29.65 11.82 43.85
C LEU A 668 30.17 11.00 42.65
N ALA A 669 29.48 11.10 41.51
CA ALA A 669 29.87 10.43 40.27
C ALA A 669 29.24 11.10 39.05
N ALA A 670 29.90 10.99 37.90
CA ALA A 670 29.31 11.28 36.59
C ALA A 670 29.71 10.16 35.61
N THR A 671 28.73 9.56 34.93
CA THR A 671 28.93 8.40 34.05
C THR A 671 28.05 8.52 32.81
N VAL A 672 28.65 8.35 31.63
CA VAL A 672 27.95 8.32 30.34
C VAL A 672 27.85 6.87 29.87
N ARG A 673 26.63 6.40 29.61
CA ARG A 673 26.35 5.05 29.08
C ARG A 673 25.45 5.12 27.85
N LEU A 674 25.46 4.07 27.04
CA LEU A 674 24.58 3.94 25.87
C LEU A 674 23.37 3.07 26.25
N THR A 675 22.18 3.66 26.23
CA THR A 675 20.93 3.02 26.68
C THR A 675 19.97 2.80 25.51
N THR A 676 19.15 1.75 25.55
CA THR A 676 18.10 1.52 24.54
C THR A 676 16.75 2.07 25.01
N LYS A 677 16.17 3.00 24.26
CA LYS A 677 14.87 3.63 24.52
C LYS A 677 14.05 3.58 23.23
N ASN A 678 12.85 3.00 23.27
CA ASN A 678 11.96 2.83 22.11
C ASN A 678 12.69 2.20 20.89
N HIS A 679 13.52 1.17 21.13
CA HIS A 679 14.41 0.52 20.15
C HIS A 679 15.52 1.39 19.52
N ALA A 680 15.59 2.69 19.82
CA ALA A 680 16.75 3.52 19.49
C ALA A 680 17.85 3.38 20.57
N ARG A 681 19.12 3.52 20.17
CA ARG A 681 20.23 3.73 21.11
C ARG A 681 20.38 5.23 21.38
N VAL A 682 20.45 5.60 22.66
CA VAL A 682 20.45 6.98 23.16
C VAL A 682 21.52 7.08 24.25
N TRP A 683 22.37 8.10 24.17
CA TRP A 683 23.32 8.42 25.23
C TRP A 683 22.55 8.85 26.49
N THR A 684 22.86 8.26 27.62
CA THR A 684 22.38 8.71 28.94
C THR A 684 23.59 9.06 29.81
N ALA A 685 23.69 10.32 30.21
CA ALA A 685 24.59 10.75 31.27
C ALA A 685 23.84 10.69 32.61
N GLU A 686 24.40 9.96 33.58
CA GLU A 686 23.96 9.92 34.97
C GLU A 686 24.95 10.73 35.80
N ILE A 687 24.48 11.82 36.41
CA ILE A 687 25.23 12.70 37.31
C ILE A 687 24.63 12.54 38.71
N VAL A 688 25.42 12.12 39.69
CA VAL A 688 24.95 11.77 41.04
C VAL A 688 25.46 12.79 42.04
N PHE A 689 24.54 13.48 42.71
CA PHE A 689 24.83 14.48 43.74
C PHE A 689 24.53 13.97 45.16
N HIS A 690 25.20 14.57 46.14
CA HIS A 690 24.97 14.38 47.57
C HIS A 690 23.86 15.31 48.09
N GLY A 691 22.68 14.73 48.36
CA GLY A 691 21.47 15.39 48.83
C GLY A 691 20.91 16.47 47.90
N SER A 692 19.87 17.17 48.34
CA SER A 692 19.51 18.49 47.83
C SER A 692 20.30 19.59 48.57
N PRO A 693 20.46 20.79 47.99
CA PRO A 693 21.05 21.93 48.67
C PRO A 693 20.08 22.65 49.62
N VAL A 694 18.77 22.56 49.36
CA VAL A 694 17.71 23.20 50.15
C VAL A 694 16.63 22.16 50.49
N SER A 695 16.00 22.30 51.65
CA SER A 695 14.83 21.50 52.02
C SER A 695 13.63 21.88 51.15
N THR A 696 13.13 20.94 50.34
CA THR A 696 11.91 21.08 49.55
C THR A 696 10.82 20.17 50.15
N PRO A 697 9.52 20.48 49.97
CA PRO A 697 8.42 19.66 50.50
C PRO A 697 8.26 18.27 49.82
N ASN A 698 9.21 17.85 48.97
CA ASN A 698 9.17 16.57 48.27
C ASN A 698 10.16 15.57 48.92
N PRO A 699 9.70 14.52 49.62
CA PRO A 699 10.60 13.58 50.30
C PRO A 699 11.52 12.83 49.33
N LYS A 700 11.15 12.73 48.03
CA LYS A 700 12.01 12.13 46.99
C LYS A 700 13.21 13.00 46.59
N GLU A 701 13.29 14.24 47.07
CA GLU A 701 14.43 15.15 46.84
C GLU A 701 15.39 15.23 48.05
N GLN A 702 14.98 14.74 49.23
CA GLN A 702 15.75 14.87 50.48
C GLN A 702 16.71 13.69 50.76
N GLY A 703 16.70 12.63 49.94
CA GLY A 703 17.57 11.46 50.12
C GLY A 703 19.05 11.74 49.83
N GLU A 704 19.95 11.01 50.50
CA GLU A 704 21.41 11.19 50.46
C GLU A 704 22.01 11.22 49.05
N ARG A 705 21.45 10.45 48.11
CA ARG A 705 21.91 10.34 46.72
C ARG A 705 20.84 10.82 45.75
N ARG A 706 21.18 11.78 44.90
CA ARG A 706 20.29 12.33 43.89
C ARG A 706 20.89 12.20 42.48
N CYS A 707 20.38 11.25 41.70
CA CYS A 707 20.74 11.10 40.29
C CYS A 707 19.99 12.11 39.42
N VAL A 708 20.71 12.72 38.48
CA VAL A 708 20.21 13.56 37.38
C VAL A 708 20.52 12.82 36.08
N TYR A 709 19.49 12.54 35.29
CA TYR A 709 19.61 11.85 34.02
C TYR A 709 19.44 12.82 32.85
N LEU A 710 20.46 12.91 32.00
CA LEU A 710 20.46 13.70 30.78
C LEU A 710 20.54 12.75 29.59
N GLN A 711 19.76 13.00 28.54
CA GLN A 711 19.63 12.08 27.39
C GLN A 711 19.89 12.81 26.08
N TYR A 712 20.71 12.20 25.22
CA TYR A 712 21.13 12.75 23.92
C TYR A 712 21.07 11.68 22.84
N ASP A 713 20.60 12.04 21.64
CA ASP A 713 20.47 11.08 20.54
C ASP A 713 21.85 10.64 20.00
N LEU A 714 21.93 9.39 19.53
CA LEU A 714 23.12 8.83 18.90
C LEU A 714 23.22 9.33 17.44
N GLY A 715 23.59 10.60 17.28
CA GLY A 715 23.85 11.23 15.98
C GLY A 715 25.20 10.85 15.36
N THR A 716 25.42 11.28 14.12
CA THR A 716 26.73 11.15 13.42
C THR A 716 27.82 12.02 14.03
N ASP A 717 27.43 13.15 14.61
CA ASP A 717 28.31 14.24 15.00
C ASP A 717 28.52 14.22 16.52
N ALA A 718 29.46 13.41 16.99
CA ALA A 718 29.74 13.26 18.44
C ALA A 718 30.09 14.59 19.13
N GLY A 719 30.65 15.56 18.40
CA GLY A 719 30.87 16.93 18.87
C GLY A 719 29.58 17.59 19.36
N ARG A 720 28.47 17.50 18.61
CA ARG A 720 27.17 18.08 19.04
C ARG A 720 26.66 17.46 20.34
N THR A 721 26.94 16.16 20.57
CA THR A 721 26.61 15.48 21.82
C THR A 721 27.47 16.00 22.98
N ALA A 722 28.76 16.23 22.76
CA ALA A 722 29.65 16.83 23.75
C ALA A 722 29.26 18.29 24.08
N ASP A 723 28.92 19.09 23.06
CA ASP A 723 28.45 20.48 23.22
C ASP A 723 27.12 20.54 23.98
N ALA A 724 26.15 19.68 23.65
CA ALA A 724 24.88 19.59 24.36
C ALA A 724 25.05 19.14 25.84
N PHE A 725 25.98 18.23 26.11
CA PHE A 725 26.30 17.80 27.48
C PHE A 725 26.93 18.92 28.30
N LEU A 726 27.86 19.70 27.72
CA LEU A 726 28.43 20.87 28.38
C LEU A 726 27.40 22.00 28.57
N ALA A 727 26.45 22.15 27.65
CA ALA A 727 25.34 23.09 27.77
C ALA A 727 24.38 22.75 28.93
N ASP A 728 24.02 21.48 29.11
CA ASP A 728 23.26 21.03 30.30
C ASP A 728 24.06 21.20 31.60
N TRP A 729 25.36 20.89 31.58
CA TRP A 729 26.23 21.12 32.75
C TRP A 729 26.30 22.60 33.12
N ALA A 730 26.44 23.50 32.13
CA ALA A 730 26.38 24.94 32.35
C ALA A 730 25.05 25.36 32.98
N ALA A 731 23.92 24.85 32.47
CA ALA A 731 22.62 25.16 33.04
C ALA A 731 22.47 24.73 34.50
N ILE A 732 23.01 23.57 34.88
CA ILE A 732 23.05 23.10 36.28
C ILE A 732 23.89 24.04 37.15
N VAL A 733 25.08 24.46 36.68
CA VAL A 733 25.98 25.34 37.44
C VAL A 733 25.39 26.74 37.64
N HIS A 734 24.82 27.37 36.60
CA HIS A 734 24.21 28.70 36.73
C HIS A 734 22.98 28.68 37.63
N LEU A 735 22.10 27.67 37.47
CA LEU A 735 20.95 27.51 38.36
C LEU A 735 21.36 27.21 39.81
N HIS A 736 22.49 26.52 40.02
CA HIS A 736 23.06 26.34 41.36
C HIS A 736 23.65 27.65 41.91
N THR A 737 24.28 28.48 41.08
CA THR A 737 24.82 29.80 41.50
C THR A 737 23.72 30.69 42.07
N LEU A 738 22.64 30.88 41.31
CA LEU A 738 21.45 31.64 41.72
C LEU A 738 20.82 31.11 43.03
N LEU A 739 20.91 29.81 43.30
CA LEU A 739 20.43 29.20 44.54
C LEU A 739 21.42 29.31 45.70
N TYR A 740 22.73 29.26 45.41
CA TYR A 740 23.82 29.42 46.37
C TYR A 740 23.84 30.84 46.95
N ASP A 741 23.70 31.85 46.09
CA ASP A 741 23.66 33.26 46.49
C ASP A 741 22.40 33.56 47.36
N PHE A 742 21.31 32.82 47.18
CA PHE A 742 20.16 32.81 48.09
C PHE A 742 20.46 32.08 49.42
N MET A 743 21.16 30.95 49.40
CA MET A 743 21.49 30.19 50.62
C MET A 743 22.40 30.98 51.57
N LEU A 744 23.25 31.88 51.05
CA LEU A 744 24.11 32.76 51.82
C LEU A 744 23.37 33.86 52.60
N ARG A 745 22.10 34.16 52.28
CA ARG A 745 21.34 35.21 52.99
C ARG A 745 20.91 34.75 54.40
N PRO A 746 20.90 35.64 55.42
CA PRO A 746 20.44 35.32 56.78
C PRO A 746 19.02 34.74 56.82
N SER A 747 18.75 33.78 57.70
CA SER A 747 17.41 33.18 57.83
C SER A 747 16.31 34.20 58.14
N GLN A 748 16.59 35.20 58.97
CA GLN A 748 15.64 36.29 59.27
C GLN A 748 15.24 37.13 58.04
N GLU A 749 16.17 37.42 57.12
CA GLU A 749 15.84 38.09 55.85
C GLU A 749 14.95 37.19 54.97
N ARG A 750 15.26 35.89 54.93
CA ARG A 750 14.52 34.91 54.12
C ARG A 750 13.11 34.64 54.65
N GLU A 751 12.93 34.60 55.97
CA GLU A 751 11.62 34.37 56.59
C GLU A 751 10.70 35.61 56.48
N SER A 752 11.25 36.82 56.59
CA SER A 752 10.47 38.07 56.52
C SER A 752 10.17 38.53 55.08
N LEU A 753 11.20 38.70 54.24
CA LEU A 753 11.02 39.20 52.87
C LEU A 753 10.38 38.16 51.95
N TRP A 754 10.55 36.87 52.24
CA TRP A 754 9.97 35.77 51.46
C TRP A 754 8.70 35.16 52.07
N GLN A 755 8.16 35.72 53.15
CA GLN A 755 6.87 35.31 53.73
C GLN A 755 5.78 35.25 52.63
N GLY A 756 5.19 34.07 52.44
CA GLY A 756 4.18 33.81 51.38
C GLY A 756 4.73 33.23 50.07
N VAL A 757 6.04 32.98 49.98
CA VAL A 757 6.74 32.33 48.86
C VAL A 757 7.56 31.14 49.39
N CYS A 758 7.70 30.07 48.61
CA CYS A 758 8.51 28.90 48.98
C CYS A 758 9.15 28.23 47.76
N ILE A 759 10.24 27.48 47.99
CA ILE A 759 10.83 26.58 46.99
C ILE A 759 10.09 25.24 47.06
N ARG A 760 9.35 24.89 46.01
CA ARG A 760 8.52 23.67 45.95
C ARG A 760 9.29 22.44 45.47
N SER A 761 10.30 22.61 44.63
CA SER A 761 11.14 21.53 44.11
C SER A 761 12.45 22.08 43.55
N TYR A 762 13.54 21.33 43.69
CA TYR A 762 14.82 21.61 43.01
C TYR A 762 15.38 20.31 42.40
N THR A 763 15.56 20.31 41.08
CA THR A 763 15.94 19.11 40.32
C THR A 763 17.35 19.20 39.74
N TYR A 764 18.14 20.20 40.14
CA TYR A 764 19.38 20.67 39.49
C TYR A 764 19.21 21.21 38.05
N ARG A 765 18.23 20.72 37.25
CA ARG A 765 17.88 21.24 35.92
C ARG A 765 16.74 22.26 35.93
N SER A 766 15.97 22.31 37.01
CA SER A 766 14.92 23.31 37.26
C SER A 766 14.75 23.59 38.75
N LEU A 767 14.35 24.83 39.05
CA LEU A 767 14.03 25.33 40.38
C LEU A 767 12.58 25.83 40.36
N VAL A 768 11.70 25.23 41.15
CA VAL A 768 10.27 25.57 41.15
C VAL A 768 9.95 26.43 42.37
N LEU A 769 9.55 27.67 42.12
CA LEU A 769 8.98 28.56 43.14
C LEU A 769 7.47 28.36 43.20
N GLY A 770 6.89 28.57 44.39
CA GLY A 770 5.44 28.69 44.56
C GLY A 770 5.04 29.72 45.59
N TRP A 771 3.89 30.36 45.40
CA TRP A 771 3.40 31.46 46.23
C TRP A 771 1.86 31.53 46.27
N GLY A 772 1.35 32.44 47.10
CA GLY A 772 -0.08 32.62 47.32
C GLY A 772 -0.69 31.54 48.23
N ALA A 773 -2.01 31.59 48.41
CA ALA A 773 -2.72 30.68 49.32
C ALA A 773 -2.49 29.20 48.94
N GLY A 774 -1.86 28.45 49.85
CA GLY A 774 -1.48 27.04 49.62
C GLY A 774 -0.39 26.83 48.55
N ALA A 775 0.42 27.86 48.26
CA ALA A 775 1.48 27.85 47.23
C ALA A 775 0.99 27.41 45.84
N ARG A 776 -0.28 27.69 45.51
CA ARG A 776 -0.96 27.25 44.28
C ARG A 776 -0.38 27.89 43.01
N ALA A 777 0.04 29.15 43.08
CA ALA A 777 0.73 29.79 41.97
C ALA A 777 2.19 29.33 41.91
N THR A 778 2.75 29.12 40.72
CA THR A 778 4.10 28.56 40.53
C THR A 778 4.84 29.12 39.30
N ALA A 779 6.17 29.15 39.39
CA ALA A 779 7.07 29.40 38.27
C ALA A 779 8.24 28.41 38.29
N VAL A 780 8.66 28.00 37.10
CA VAL A 780 9.81 27.12 36.88
C VAL A 780 10.95 27.96 36.34
N LEU A 781 12.04 28.06 37.10
CA LEU A 781 13.28 28.72 36.72
C LEU A 781 14.23 27.72 36.09
N GLN A 782 14.78 28.08 34.93
CA GLN A 782 15.80 27.31 34.21
C GLN A 782 16.87 28.25 33.64
N TRP A 783 18.03 27.72 33.25
CA TRP A 783 19.03 28.43 32.46
C TRP A 783 19.06 27.88 31.04
N SER A 784 18.96 28.76 30.05
CA SER A 784 19.13 28.43 28.64
C SER A 784 20.56 28.72 28.22
N ALA A 785 21.37 27.67 28.06
CA ALA A 785 22.74 27.79 27.54
C ALA A 785 22.78 28.25 26.07
N ALA A 786 21.71 28.07 25.30
CA ALA A 786 21.62 28.54 23.93
C ALA A 786 21.43 30.07 23.81
N THR A 787 20.84 30.71 24.84
CA THR A 787 20.63 32.18 24.89
C THR A 787 21.42 32.87 26.00
N GLN A 788 22.20 32.11 26.78
CA GLN A 788 22.98 32.55 27.95
C GLN A 788 22.15 33.42 28.92
N ARG A 789 20.92 32.96 29.20
CA ARG A 789 19.91 33.66 30.01
C ARG A 789 19.07 32.71 30.85
N TYR A 790 18.61 33.18 32.01
CA TYR A 790 17.55 32.53 32.79
C TYR A 790 16.20 32.67 32.08
N THR A 791 15.31 31.70 32.26
CA THR A 791 13.92 31.73 31.79
C THR A 791 12.96 31.39 32.93
N VAL A 792 11.80 32.09 32.96
CA VAL A 792 10.79 32.03 34.04
C VAL A 792 9.46 31.51 33.45
N ALA A 793 9.35 30.18 33.34
CA ALA A 793 8.15 29.55 32.79
C ALA A 793 7.03 29.47 33.84
N THR A 794 5.91 30.16 33.59
CA THR A 794 4.68 30.07 34.40
C THR A 794 3.71 29.05 33.78
N PRO A 795 3.27 28.00 34.50
CA PRO A 795 2.43 26.95 33.93
C PRO A 795 1.02 27.45 33.54
N ALA A 796 0.81 27.74 32.25
CA ALA A 796 -0.45 28.24 31.69
C ALA A 796 -1.64 27.28 31.86
N HIS A 797 -1.40 26.01 32.20
CA HIS A 797 -2.44 24.97 32.35
C HIS A 797 -3.37 25.17 33.58
N GLN A 798 -3.06 26.14 34.46
CA GLN A 798 -3.91 26.56 35.59
C GLN A 798 -4.05 28.09 35.63
N PRO A 799 -4.74 28.71 34.64
CA PRO A 799 -4.75 30.18 34.48
C PRO A 799 -5.44 30.90 35.65
N ALA A 800 -6.43 30.27 36.30
CA ALA A 800 -7.12 30.78 37.48
C ALA A 800 -6.25 30.85 38.76
N ALA A 801 -5.01 30.33 38.71
CA ALA A 801 -4.02 30.45 39.79
C ALA A 801 -2.73 31.15 39.34
N ASN A 802 -2.28 30.92 38.10
CA ASN A 802 -1.02 31.47 37.56
C ASN A 802 -1.23 32.78 36.79
N ALA A 803 -1.82 33.80 37.42
CA ALA A 803 -2.06 35.11 36.79
C ALA A 803 -0.77 35.84 36.33
N HIS A 804 0.40 35.43 36.86
CA HIS A 804 1.74 35.86 36.44
C HIS A 804 2.12 35.51 34.99
N HIS A 805 1.33 34.71 34.27
CA HIS A 805 1.56 34.45 32.85
C HIS A 805 1.63 35.75 32.01
N LEU A 806 0.80 36.74 32.36
CA LEU A 806 0.79 38.09 31.76
C LEU A 806 2.12 38.87 31.95
N LEU A 807 2.96 38.48 32.91
CA LEU A 807 4.26 39.11 33.18
C LEU A 807 5.47 38.28 32.75
N HIS A 808 5.31 37.11 32.11
CA HIS A 808 6.44 36.20 31.80
C HIS A 808 7.67 36.91 31.22
N HIS A 809 7.54 37.66 30.11
CA HIS A 809 8.69 38.35 29.50
C HIS A 809 9.31 39.44 30.39
N HIS A 810 8.51 40.08 31.25
CA HIS A 810 9.00 41.06 32.23
C HIS A 810 9.74 40.40 33.39
N LEU A 811 9.32 39.20 33.81
CA LEU A 811 9.99 38.39 34.84
C LEU A 811 11.30 37.79 34.32
N ASP A 812 11.33 37.30 33.07
CA ASP A 812 12.54 36.88 32.36
C ASP A 812 13.55 38.03 32.31
N HIS A 813 13.13 39.23 31.90
CA HIS A 813 14.00 40.40 31.85
C HIS A 813 14.51 40.80 33.25
N TYR A 814 13.61 40.87 34.23
CA TYR A 814 13.94 41.23 35.62
C TYR A 814 14.98 40.27 36.23
N LEU A 815 14.80 38.96 36.08
CA LEU A 815 15.72 37.96 36.61
C LEU A 815 17.09 38.00 35.92
N ASN A 816 17.15 38.22 34.61
CA ASN A 816 18.43 38.35 33.91
C ASN A 816 19.18 39.65 34.25
N TRP A 817 18.45 40.71 34.59
CA TRP A 817 19.03 41.99 35.01
C TRP A 817 19.57 41.94 36.45
N HIS A 818 18.76 41.50 37.40
CA HIS A 818 19.12 41.49 38.82
C HIS A 818 19.89 40.25 39.28
N LYS A 819 19.68 39.09 38.63
CA LYS A 819 20.28 37.77 38.94
C LYS A 819 20.07 37.23 40.36
N GLU A 820 19.38 37.97 41.23
CA GLU A 820 19.02 37.55 42.59
C GLU A 820 17.65 36.86 42.66
N LEU A 821 17.57 35.78 43.45
CA LEU A 821 16.33 35.03 43.69
C LEU A 821 15.39 35.72 44.70
N MET A 822 15.94 36.41 45.70
CA MET A 822 15.18 37.09 46.75
C MET A 822 14.28 38.21 46.19
N SER A 823 14.84 39.07 45.35
CA SER A 823 14.14 40.22 44.78
C SER A 823 13.04 39.80 43.80
N LEU A 824 13.29 38.78 42.96
CA LEU A 824 12.24 38.13 42.15
C LEU A 824 11.10 37.61 43.03
N GLY A 825 11.44 37.03 44.19
CA GLY A 825 10.49 36.59 45.21
C GLY A 825 9.51 37.66 45.67
N VAL A 826 10.04 38.82 46.04
CA VAL A 826 9.22 39.98 46.47
C VAL A 826 8.34 40.45 45.32
N VAL A 827 8.88 40.56 44.10
CA VAL A 827 8.10 40.93 42.90
C VAL A 827 6.93 39.98 42.65
N LEU A 828 7.16 38.66 42.73
CA LEU A 828 6.10 37.65 42.57
C LEU A 828 5.02 37.77 43.65
N ARG A 829 5.40 38.03 44.90
CA ARG A 829 4.47 38.25 46.03
C ARG A 829 3.60 39.50 45.81
N GLU A 830 4.21 40.65 45.58
CA GLU A 830 3.50 41.93 45.48
C GLU A 830 2.57 42.02 44.26
N THR A 831 2.96 41.42 43.14
CA THR A 831 2.14 41.44 41.92
C THR A 831 1.01 40.40 41.93
N TYR A 832 1.03 39.42 42.84
CA TYR A 832 0.06 38.31 42.85
C TYR A 832 -1.40 38.75 43.02
N ALA A 833 -1.72 39.53 44.07
CA ALA A 833 -3.09 39.92 44.35
C ALA A 833 -3.69 40.85 43.27
N PRO A 834 -2.98 41.89 42.77
CA PRO A 834 -3.45 42.68 41.64
C PRO A 834 -3.68 41.86 40.36
N LEU A 835 -2.75 40.95 40.00
CA LEU A 835 -2.90 40.10 38.82
C LEU A 835 -4.07 39.12 38.94
N LEU A 836 -4.29 38.54 40.12
CA LEU A 836 -5.40 37.62 40.39
C LEU A 836 -6.78 38.30 40.37
N ALA A 837 -6.82 39.62 40.61
CA ALA A 837 -8.02 40.42 40.39
C ALA A 837 -8.24 40.68 38.89
N LEU A 838 -7.19 41.10 38.17
CA LEU A 838 -7.25 41.37 36.73
C LEU A 838 -7.60 40.12 35.89
N SER A 839 -7.13 38.93 36.30
CA SER A 839 -7.45 37.66 35.63
C SER A 839 -8.91 37.21 35.76
N ARG A 840 -9.77 37.97 36.45
CA ARG A 840 -11.23 37.75 36.53
C ARG A 840 -12.03 38.54 35.49
N LEU A 841 -11.38 39.45 34.75
CA LEU A 841 -12.05 40.25 33.72
C LEU A 841 -12.40 39.37 32.50
N PRO A 842 -13.60 39.49 31.92
CA PRO A 842 -14.02 38.66 30.78
C PRO A 842 -13.27 39.07 29.50
N THR A 843 -12.43 38.18 28.98
CA THR A 843 -11.68 38.38 27.73
C THR A 843 -12.38 37.78 26.49
N LEU A 844 -13.64 37.35 26.62
CA LEU A 844 -14.41 36.78 25.51
C LEU A 844 -14.63 37.85 24.41
N PRO A 845 -14.45 37.50 23.13
CA PRO A 845 -14.78 38.40 22.03
C PRO A 845 -16.30 38.50 21.85
N GLN A 846 -16.79 39.74 21.72
CA GLN A 846 -18.19 40.05 21.45
C GLN A 846 -18.29 40.86 20.15
N LEU A 847 -19.39 40.65 19.42
CA LEU A 847 -19.75 41.44 18.23
C LEU A 847 -20.57 42.67 18.67
N GLY A 848 -20.54 43.74 17.87
CA GLY A 848 -21.33 44.94 18.12
C GLY A 848 -20.78 45.94 19.16
N LEU A 849 -19.78 45.58 19.99
CA LEU A 849 -19.22 46.49 21.00
C LEU A 849 -18.59 47.78 20.41
N HIS A 850 -18.04 47.70 19.20
CA HIS A 850 -17.34 48.81 18.57
C HIS A 850 -18.24 49.53 17.55
N HIS A 851 -18.73 50.73 17.91
CA HIS A 851 -19.70 51.52 17.13
C HIS A 851 -19.36 51.69 15.64
N VAL A 852 -18.07 51.77 15.29
CA VAL A 852 -17.60 51.98 13.90
C VAL A 852 -17.45 50.65 13.11
N ARG A 853 -17.41 49.49 13.79
CA ARG A 853 -17.10 48.18 13.18
C ARG A 853 -17.87 47.04 13.85
N THR A 854 -19.20 47.11 13.82
CA THR A 854 -20.11 46.17 14.50
C THR A 854 -19.91 44.69 14.12
N LEU A 855 -19.46 44.40 12.90
CA LEU A 855 -19.19 43.06 12.40
C LEU A 855 -17.81 42.49 12.80
N MET A 856 -16.95 43.27 13.49
CA MET A 856 -15.63 42.82 13.93
C MET A 856 -15.70 42.28 15.36
N PRO A 857 -15.31 41.02 15.63
CA PRO A 857 -15.32 40.48 16.99
C PRO A 857 -14.23 41.16 17.81
N THR A 858 -14.60 41.84 18.89
CA THR A 858 -13.69 42.60 19.75
C THR A 858 -13.68 42.03 21.18
N PRO A 859 -12.51 41.80 21.80
CA PRO A 859 -12.44 41.34 23.20
C PRO A 859 -13.01 42.41 24.13
N THR A 860 -13.90 42.01 25.05
CA THR A 860 -14.51 42.95 26.02
C THR A 860 -13.44 43.65 26.86
N PHE A 861 -12.44 42.91 27.34
CA PHE A 861 -11.24 43.45 27.99
C PHE A 861 -9.95 42.88 27.39
N THR A 862 -8.97 43.76 27.14
CA THR A 862 -7.59 43.42 26.74
C THR A 862 -6.61 43.94 27.80
N LEU A 863 -5.65 43.11 28.21
CA LEU A 863 -4.66 43.45 29.25
C LEU A 863 -3.24 43.51 28.65
N LEU A 864 -2.56 44.64 28.83
CA LEU A 864 -1.22 44.89 28.27
C LEU A 864 -0.22 45.29 29.37
N ALA A 865 0.65 44.36 29.76
CA ALA A 865 1.74 44.61 30.70
C ALA A 865 2.83 45.49 30.06
N HIS A 866 2.94 46.74 30.50
CA HIS A 866 4.01 47.66 30.10
C HIS A 866 5.27 47.47 30.96
N SER A 867 5.10 47.09 32.23
CA SER A 867 6.15 46.52 33.08
C SER A 867 5.52 45.72 34.21
N TRP A 868 6.34 45.04 35.04
CA TRP A 868 5.84 44.35 36.24
C TRP A 868 5.13 45.28 37.25
N ARG A 869 5.32 46.60 37.16
CA ARG A 869 4.62 47.62 37.95
C ARG A 869 3.47 48.32 37.22
N LYS A 870 3.28 48.13 35.91
CA LYS A 870 2.33 48.93 35.10
C LYS A 870 1.61 48.07 34.07
N ILE A 871 0.29 47.95 34.22
CA ILE A 871 -0.59 47.17 33.34
C ILE A 871 -1.66 48.10 32.79
N ARG A 872 -1.88 48.08 31.47
CA ARG A 872 -2.97 48.82 30.83
C ARG A 872 -4.15 47.88 30.56
N ILE A 873 -5.35 48.32 30.89
CA ILE A 873 -6.61 47.68 30.57
C ILE A 873 -7.23 48.47 29.42
N ILE A 874 -7.63 47.80 28.34
CA ILE A 874 -8.39 48.39 27.25
C ILE A 874 -9.77 47.71 27.23
N TYR A 875 -10.84 48.49 27.30
CA TYR A 875 -12.23 48.02 27.25
C TYR A 875 -12.83 48.31 25.86
N ALA A 876 -13.42 47.28 25.24
CA ALA A 876 -14.07 47.32 23.93
C ALA A 876 -13.23 47.93 22.77
N GLY A 877 -11.91 48.03 22.93
CA GLY A 877 -11.01 48.75 22.03
C GLY A 877 -11.07 50.28 22.11
N ALA A 878 -12.00 50.87 22.87
CA ALA A 878 -12.31 52.30 22.83
C ALA A 878 -11.89 53.09 24.09
N TYR A 879 -11.79 52.43 25.25
CA TYR A 879 -11.42 53.08 26.53
C TYR A 879 -10.16 52.45 27.11
N SER A 880 -9.29 53.27 27.71
CA SER A 880 -7.96 52.88 28.20
C SER A 880 -7.80 53.29 29.67
N ILE A 881 -7.38 52.37 30.54
CA ILE A 881 -7.11 52.61 31.96
C ILE A 881 -5.73 52.04 32.29
N GLU A 882 -4.88 52.78 33.01
CA GLU A 882 -3.56 52.28 33.45
C GLU A 882 -3.54 52.03 34.96
N VAL A 883 -3.10 50.83 35.32
CA VAL A 883 -3.05 50.28 36.68
C VAL A 883 -1.58 50.13 37.09
N GLY A 884 -1.18 50.90 38.10
CA GLY A 884 0.16 50.92 38.67
C GLY A 884 0.23 50.19 40.01
N ILE A 885 1.10 49.19 40.14
CA ILE A 885 1.34 48.45 41.39
C ILE A 885 2.45 49.16 42.17
N ARG A 886 2.16 49.59 43.41
CA ARG A 886 3.09 50.36 44.27
C ARG A 886 3.74 49.53 45.39
N GLY A 887 3.32 48.27 45.58
CA GLY A 887 3.75 47.41 46.68
C GLY A 887 2.73 47.39 47.83
N GLY A 888 2.90 46.51 48.82
CA GLY A 888 2.03 46.46 50.01
C GLY A 888 0.53 46.30 49.73
N ASN A 889 0.15 45.55 48.68
CA ASN A 889 -1.20 45.45 48.11
C ASN A 889 -1.82 46.76 47.55
N MET A 890 -1.08 47.88 47.55
CA MET A 890 -1.57 49.17 47.03
C MET A 890 -1.45 49.26 45.49
N VAL A 891 -2.49 49.83 44.89
CA VAL A 891 -2.64 50.00 43.44
C VAL A 891 -3.14 51.41 43.11
N THR A 892 -2.46 52.11 42.20
CA THR A 892 -2.88 53.41 41.66
C THR A 892 -3.56 53.22 40.31
N ILE A 893 -4.75 53.79 40.11
CA ILE A 893 -5.50 53.72 38.85
C ILE A 893 -5.56 55.12 38.23
N ARG A 894 -5.25 55.24 36.94
CA ARG A 894 -5.40 56.48 36.15
C ARG A 894 -6.17 56.23 34.85
N ASP A 895 -6.80 57.28 34.32
CA ASP A 895 -7.25 57.26 32.93
C ASP A 895 -6.02 57.12 32.00
N GLY A 896 -6.16 56.29 30.98
CA GLY A 896 -5.15 55.96 29.98
C GLY A 896 -5.39 56.61 28.61
N SER A 897 -6.47 57.38 28.42
CA SER A 897 -6.69 58.21 27.22
C SER A 897 -5.81 59.48 27.20
N TYR A 898 -5.45 59.99 28.37
CA TYR A 898 -4.62 61.18 28.53
C TYR A 898 -3.12 60.85 28.63
N SER A 899 -2.31 61.74 28.06
CA SER A 899 -0.84 61.70 28.18
C SER A 899 -0.40 61.95 29.63
N LYS A 900 0.84 61.59 29.95
CA LYS A 900 1.46 61.86 31.26
C LYS A 900 2.11 63.24 31.33
N PHE A 901 2.35 63.86 30.18
CA PHE A 901 3.04 65.14 30.04
C PHE A 901 2.09 66.29 29.67
N ASP A 902 0.96 65.95 29.04
CA ASP A 902 -0.14 66.87 28.76
C ASP A 902 -1.47 66.23 29.18
N ARG A 903 -2.30 66.97 29.89
CA ARG A 903 -3.65 66.57 30.34
C ARG A 903 -4.76 67.24 29.53
N SER A 904 -4.43 68.15 28.61
CA SER A 904 -5.38 68.88 27.78
C SER A 904 -5.73 68.12 26.49
N THR A 905 -4.76 67.43 25.88
CA THR A 905 -4.99 66.57 24.71
C THR A 905 -5.31 65.12 25.09
N VAL A 906 -6.25 64.54 24.34
CA VAL A 906 -6.58 63.11 24.37
C VAL A 906 -5.77 62.43 23.26
N VAL A 907 -5.25 61.23 23.51
CA VAL A 907 -4.56 60.43 22.49
C VAL A 907 -5.59 59.88 21.50
N ASP A 908 -5.40 60.17 20.19
CA ASP A 908 -6.39 60.03 19.10
C ASP A 908 -7.09 58.66 18.94
N GLU A 909 -6.62 57.61 19.64
CA GLU A 909 -7.17 56.25 19.58
C GLU A 909 -8.14 55.91 20.72
N PHE A 910 -8.24 56.70 21.80
CA PHE A 910 -9.02 56.34 23.00
C PHE A 910 -9.96 57.44 23.51
N ALA A 911 -11.19 57.08 23.83
CA ALA A 911 -12.15 57.95 24.50
C ALA A 911 -11.86 58.08 26.02
N PRO A 912 -12.04 59.27 26.63
CA PRO A 912 -11.84 59.48 28.06
C PRO A 912 -12.94 58.84 28.92
N ALA A 913 -12.56 58.33 30.09
CA ALA A 913 -13.43 57.61 31.00
C ALA A 913 -14.23 58.58 31.89
N GLN A 914 -15.34 59.10 31.37
CA GLN A 914 -16.24 60.00 32.11
C GLN A 914 -16.68 59.39 33.46
N GLY A 915 -16.57 60.18 34.53
CA GLY A 915 -16.91 59.75 35.89
C GLY A 915 -15.88 58.87 36.61
N LEU A 916 -14.73 58.53 36.00
CA LEU A 916 -13.74 57.65 36.64
C LEU A 916 -13.24 58.18 38.00
N LYS A 917 -13.00 59.49 38.15
CA LYS A 917 -12.54 60.09 39.42
C LYS A 917 -13.58 59.98 40.55
N THR A 918 -14.87 60.16 40.25
CA THR A 918 -15.98 60.07 41.22
C THR A 918 -16.46 58.64 41.48
N PHE A 919 -16.08 57.69 40.61
CA PHE A 919 -16.16 56.26 40.88
C PHE A 919 -15.04 55.81 41.83
N LEU A 920 -13.77 56.13 41.51
CA LEU A 920 -12.60 55.72 42.29
C LEU A 920 -12.61 56.28 43.72
N SER A 921 -13.12 57.49 43.94
CA SER A 921 -13.22 58.09 45.28
C SER A 921 -14.17 57.36 46.24
N ARG A 922 -14.87 56.30 45.80
CA ARG A 922 -15.67 55.40 46.64
C ARG A 922 -14.91 54.15 47.11
N TYR A 923 -13.67 53.97 46.65
CA TYR A 923 -12.82 52.80 46.88
C TYR A 923 -11.39 53.18 47.31
N VAL A 924 -11.20 54.41 47.79
CA VAL A 924 -9.96 54.85 48.47
C VAL A 924 -10.24 54.82 49.97
N ASP A 925 -9.43 54.10 50.75
CA ASP A 925 -9.54 54.10 52.21
C ASP A 925 -9.21 55.50 52.75
N ASP A 926 -10.02 56.02 53.69
CA ASP A 926 -9.90 57.41 54.19
C ASP A 926 -8.49 57.73 54.75
N ASN A 927 -7.81 56.74 55.32
CA ASN A 927 -6.44 56.85 55.83
C ASN A 927 -5.37 57.13 54.75
N ILE A 928 -5.71 56.96 53.46
CA ILE A 928 -4.78 57.08 52.32
C ILE A 928 -4.97 58.42 51.58
N SER A 929 -6.18 59.00 51.65
CA SER A 929 -6.59 60.24 50.98
C SER A 929 -5.59 61.39 51.15
N ALA A 930 -5.08 61.59 52.37
CA ALA A 930 -4.15 62.68 52.72
C ALA A 930 -2.74 62.53 52.12
N ARG A 931 -2.34 61.34 51.64
CA ARG A 931 -1.01 61.12 51.03
C ARG A 931 -1.03 61.10 49.51
N LEU A 932 -2.11 60.65 48.87
CA LEU A 932 -2.18 60.54 47.41
C LEU A 932 -2.59 61.83 46.70
N LEU A 933 -3.33 62.74 47.36
CA LEU A 933 -3.64 64.06 46.80
C LEU A 933 -2.40 64.95 46.62
N ALA A 934 -1.30 64.66 47.33
CA ALA A 934 -0.06 65.45 47.29
C ALA A 934 0.94 65.04 46.17
N GLU A 935 0.73 63.90 45.48
CA GLU A 935 1.57 63.52 44.30
C GLU A 935 0.96 64.00 42.96
N ASP A 936 -0.25 64.55 42.93
CA ASP A 936 -0.96 64.91 41.68
C ASP A 936 -0.88 66.41 41.32
N ASP A 937 -0.45 67.26 42.26
CA ASP A 937 0.00 68.64 42.01
C ASP A 937 1.46 68.63 41.53
N ASN A 938 1.63 68.58 40.21
CA ASN A 938 2.91 68.83 39.58
C ASN A 938 3.16 70.36 39.59
N PRO A 939 4.28 70.88 40.16
CA PRO A 939 4.51 72.32 40.19
C PRO A 939 4.61 72.88 38.76
N PRO A 940 4.19 74.14 38.52
CA PRO A 940 4.31 74.76 37.21
C PRO A 940 5.78 74.75 36.77
N SER A 941 6.03 74.29 35.54
CA SER A 941 7.37 74.12 34.98
C SER A 941 8.23 75.37 35.20
N PRO A 942 9.45 75.26 35.75
CA PRO A 942 10.26 76.44 36.07
C PRO A 942 10.62 77.22 34.81
N MET A 943 10.23 78.49 34.74
CA MET A 943 10.76 79.41 33.74
C MET A 943 12.25 79.65 34.01
N SER A 944 13.11 78.97 33.25
CA SER A 944 14.54 79.28 33.20
C SER A 944 14.77 80.58 32.42
N PRO A 945 15.33 81.65 33.01
CA PRO A 945 15.64 82.88 32.28
C PRO A 945 16.80 82.65 31.31
N MET A 946 16.71 83.19 30.09
CA MET A 946 17.85 83.18 29.16
C MET A 946 18.85 84.32 29.44
N PRO A 947 20.16 84.07 29.34
CA PRO A 947 21.15 85.13 29.12
C PRO A 947 21.04 85.72 27.69
N PRO A 948 21.52 86.97 27.44
CA PRO A 948 21.23 87.70 26.20
C PRO A 948 22.26 87.52 25.06
N GLY A 949 21.81 87.80 23.83
CA GLY A 949 22.54 87.71 22.55
C GLY A 949 21.99 86.56 21.69
N GLY A 950 21.50 86.72 20.46
CA GLY A 950 21.81 87.66 19.36
C GLY A 950 22.21 86.79 18.15
N LEU A 951 21.71 86.93 16.92
CA LEU A 951 21.04 88.03 16.21
C LEU A 951 19.89 87.51 15.29
N ARG A 952 19.10 88.42 14.71
CA ARG A 952 18.14 88.16 13.61
C ARG A 952 18.79 88.38 12.23
N PHE A 953 18.22 87.83 11.16
CA PHE A 953 17.80 88.56 9.93
C PHE A 953 16.77 87.71 9.10
N PRO A 954 15.94 88.30 8.20
CA PRO A 954 14.72 87.67 7.65
C PRO A 954 14.82 87.14 6.19
N ALA A 955 13.68 86.69 5.64
CA ALA A 955 13.53 85.98 4.36
C ALA A 955 13.04 86.85 3.16
N PRO A 956 13.12 86.34 1.90
CA PRO A 956 12.52 86.93 0.70
C PRO A 956 11.33 86.12 0.10
N LEU A 957 10.72 86.64 -0.98
CA LEU A 957 9.65 86.02 -1.80
C LEU A 957 10.21 85.67 -3.22
N THR A 958 9.49 85.27 -4.29
CA THR A 958 8.06 85.32 -4.68
C THR A 958 7.76 84.27 -5.78
N PRO A 959 6.48 83.93 -6.12
CA PRO A 959 6.11 82.91 -7.14
C PRO A 959 5.77 83.60 -8.50
N PRO A 960 5.02 83.02 -9.50
CA PRO A 960 4.60 81.63 -9.80
C PRO A 960 4.73 81.13 -11.29
N GLN A 961 5.07 79.85 -11.52
CA GLN A 961 4.73 79.03 -12.74
C GLN A 961 5.15 79.60 -14.15
N PRO A 962 4.71 79.08 -15.32
CA PRO A 962 4.43 77.68 -15.77
C PRO A 962 5.22 77.25 -17.06
N HIS A 963 4.86 76.07 -17.61
CA HIS A 963 4.95 75.63 -19.03
C HIS A 963 5.98 74.55 -19.48
N THR A 964 5.44 73.56 -20.18
CA THR A 964 6.04 72.49 -21.04
C THR A 964 5.69 72.83 -22.52
N PRO A 965 5.70 71.96 -23.59
CA PRO A 965 6.01 70.52 -23.75
C PRO A 965 6.76 70.13 -25.07
N HIS A 966 6.74 68.83 -25.42
CA HIS A 966 6.65 68.15 -26.76
C HIS A 966 7.41 66.79 -26.70
N SER A 967 7.02 65.67 -27.33
CA SER A 967 5.86 65.20 -28.15
C SER A 967 5.66 63.68 -27.87
N ALA A 968 4.49 63.02 -27.90
CA ALA A 968 3.34 62.93 -28.84
C ALA A 968 3.65 62.12 -30.13
N PRO A 969 2.69 61.39 -30.78
CA PRO A 969 1.19 61.38 -30.66
C PRO A 969 0.57 59.93 -30.54
N VAL A 970 -0.72 59.59 -30.81
CA VAL A 970 -2.08 60.02 -30.31
C VAL A 970 -3.13 58.88 -30.55
N THR A 971 -3.67 58.29 -29.47
CA THR A 971 -5.06 57.75 -29.22
C THR A 971 -5.72 56.74 -30.24
N PRO A 972 -7.04 56.31 -30.17
CA PRO A 972 -8.30 56.96 -29.74
C PRO A 972 -9.03 56.39 -28.48
N HIS A 973 -10.08 57.13 -28.05
CA HIS A 973 -11.07 56.86 -26.96
C HIS A 973 -12.26 55.98 -27.42
N PRO A 974 -13.26 55.60 -26.58
CA PRO A 974 -13.52 55.86 -25.14
C PRO A 974 -13.46 54.54 -24.30
N ALA A 975 -14.14 54.23 -23.18
CA ALA A 975 -15.25 54.82 -22.39
C ALA A 975 -15.25 54.33 -20.90
N SER A 976 -16.33 54.58 -20.14
CA SER A 976 -16.62 54.11 -18.77
C SER A 976 -18.16 53.92 -18.59
N PRO A 977 -18.74 53.51 -17.43
CA PRO A 977 -18.15 53.13 -16.13
C PRO A 977 -18.70 51.84 -15.46
N ALA A 978 -17.97 51.28 -14.50
CA ALA A 978 -18.51 50.60 -13.28
C ALA A 978 -17.36 50.28 -12.28
N HIS A 979 -17.63 50.37 -10.98
CA HIS A 979 -16.69 49.93 -9.93
C HIS A 979 -16.95 48.48 -9.50
N GLN A 980 -15.89 47.68 -9.35
CA GLN A 980 -15.61 46.96 -8.10
C GLN A 980 -14.17 46.43 -8.08
N VAL A 981 -13.53 46.48 -6.91
CA VAL A 981 -12.19 45.91 -6.67
C VAL A 981 -12.29 45.01 -5.46
N ILE A 982 -11.83 43.77 -5.59
CA ILE A 982 -11.52 42.89 -4.46
C ILE A 982 -10.04 42.55 -4.57
N LEU A 983 -9.26 42.99 -3.58
CA LEU A 983 -7.86 42.62 -3.42
C LEU A 983 -7.76 41.63 -2.27
N ILE A 984 -7.14 40.47 -2.51
CA ILE A 984 -6.74 39.52 -1.46
C ILE A 984 -5.23 39.39 -1.54
N CYS A 985 -4.52 39.77 -0.47
CA CYS A 985 -3.12 39.47 -0.24
C CYS A 985 -2.81 39.51 1.25
N LEU A 986 -2.01 38.52 1.70
CA LEU A 986 -1.28 38.44 2.97
C LEU A 986 -2.14 38.43 4.25
#